data_AF-A0A812W410-F1
#
_entry.id   AF-A0A812W410-F1
#
_cell.length_a   1.000
_cell.length_b   1.000
_cell.length_c   1.000
_cell.angle_alpha   90.00
_cell.angle_beta   90.00
_cell.angle_gamma   90.00
#
_symmetry.space_group_name_H-M   'P 1'
#
loop_
_entity.id
_entity.type
_entity.pdbx_description
1 polymer ?
#
loop_
_entity_poly.entity_id
_entity_poly.type
_entity_poly.pdbx_seq_one_letter_code
_entity_poly.pdbx_strand_id
1 'polypeptide(L)'
;DDIHCAAKTATAPAESARQHIAEIERRMREHRRKPLTDKELWQLEDELHELKEVLLNDVMLKDPEDDDTFAISGLGEVIDEQLAEILMEEFGADLKNFRQAQRDFNLKLSLLVEERPGEDPELDLLGFLAYKTWGPPQPGVSVGAVGVADKHRGKGYGRKLMKVAEDRAALLGISTSEGFRPGEVRLRSLASAVRFYERIGYERVEEDEEEATHTPACPDPERHAGEVDEDDEDGPCVPMARKCVPPSPVTLMKMGRGGGGGWCGSLMDIRRHDLPARTVAGAEQTLKTGIHLLGRHCPRICFLGKTGSGKTSLMNAVLGRPLLPAEDTGKAVTSAVTELFHDPSIQDGGVVITVSECSLDEWKDKKRMLVSVMQGDFSEDAGVAVEEMQEVAEIVLQVACPDTEPSAVRLDTLESDEFVRRLTGSSQPTHQHFQSAEDARKFLADRVHLANSQDRVQSVLTSRVLVRGNFPNIPKDAIMVDLPGLEDSNLLRSSVAERYFDLYCNHAWFCLAKAENRISSNAGVQRQVRALTRGGNVDNVLLVRTRADEAPKKGAAALDREHEDFKGLFTKERKKQSLPPSAASGEEPPRSRRRTGVSSEAAPASPEEAMPFLGYIQATADPGADDRPAEIRIDEVLRKLGDIGRQQLEKLRSLVCGLYE
;
A
#
# COMPACT_ATOMS: atom_id res chain seq x y z
N ASP A 1 4.11 30.16 -32.85
CA ASP A 1 3.83 29.13 -33.87
C ASP A 1 4.87 28.02 -33.76
N ASP A 2 4.36 26.80 -33.60
CA ASP A 2 5.05 25.53 -33.30
C ASP A 2 5.47 25.29 -31.84
N ILE A 3 4.45 25.03 -31.02
CA ILE A 3 4.54 24.22 -29.79
C ILE A 3 4.23 22.78 -30.19
N HIS A 4 5.20 21.87 -30.04
CA HIS A 4 4.90 20.43 -30.01
C HIS A 4 5.37 19.82 -28.70
N CYS A 5 4.35 19.39 -27.96
CA CYS A 5 4.30 18.85 -26.62
C CYS A 5 5.11 17.54 -26.46
N ALA A 6 5.90 17.45 -25.39
CA ALA A 6 6.55 16.21 -24.96
C ALA A 6 5.71 15.52 -23.86
N ALA A 7 4.64 14.85 -24.28
CA ALA A 7 3.93 13.85 -23.48
C ALA A 7 4.09 12.48 -24.17
N LYS A 8 5.21 11.80 -23.90
CA LYS A 8 5.44 10.41 -24.36
C LYS A 8 6.21 9.61 -23.32
N THR A 9 5.47 9.00 -22.39
CA THR A 9 5.75 7.67 -21.79
C THR A 9 4.50 7.28 -20.98
N ALA A 10 3.42 6.86 -21.61
CA ALA A 10 3.19 5.46 -21.97
C ALA A 10 2.58 5.29 -23.38
N THR A 11 3.40 5.35 -24.43
CA THR A 11 2.90 5.25 -25.83
C THR A 11 3.16 3.93 -26.53
N ALA A 12 3.86 2.97 -25.93
CA ALA A 12 4.06 1.66 -26.55
C ALA A 12 2.79 0.76 -26.60
N PRO A 13 1.82 0.84 -25.66
CA PRO A 13 0.55 0.09 -25.78
C PRO A 13 -0.51 0.82 -26.62
N ALA A 14 -0.56 2.15 -26.57
CA ALA A 14 -1.62 2.94 -27.21
C ALA A 14 -1.55 2.87 -28.74
N GLU A 15 -0.35 2.87 -29.33
CA GLU A 15 -0.22 2.78 -30.79
C GLU A 15 -0.59 1.39 -31.31
N SER A 16 -0.22 0.33 -30.57
CA SER A 16 -0.62 -1.05 -30.89
C SER A 16 -2.13 -1.25 -30.76
N ALA A 17 -2.77 -0.68 -29.73
CA ALA A 17 -4.22 -0.75 -29.55
C ALA A 17 -4.94 0.03 -30.66
N ARG A 18 -4.48 1.24 -31.01
CA ARG A 18 -5.01 2.04 -32.12
C ARG A 18 -4.87 1.34 -33.47
N GLN A 19 -3.73 0.70 -33.73
CA GLN A 19 -3.54 -0.11 -34.95
C GLN A 19 -4.49 -1.32 -34.96
N HIS A 20 -4.72 -1.95 -33.80
CA HIS A 20 -5.62 -3.10 -33.71
C HIS A 20 -7.09 -2.70 -33.88
N ILE A 21 -7.51 -1.60 -33.25
CA ILE A 21 -8.82 -0.96 -33.44
C ILE A 21 -9.02 -0.63 -34.93
N ALA A 22 -8.04 0.05 -35.55
CA ALA A 22 -8.11 0.40 -36.97
C ALA A 22 -8.20 -0.82 -37.89
N GLU A 23 -7.51 -1.92 -37.54
CA GLU A 23 -7.57 -3.19 -38.26
C GLU A 23 -8.94 -3.87 -38.12
N ILE A 24 -9.51 -3.92 -36.91
CA ILE A 24 -10.85 -4.47 -36.67
C ILE A 24 -11.90 -3.63 -37.43
N GLU A 25 -11.83 -2.31 -37.33
CA GLU A 25 -12.72 -1.40 -38.08
C GLU A 25 -12.53 -1.52 -39.60
N ARG A 26 -11.31 -1.80 -40.07
CA ARG A 26 -11.05 -2.12 -41.49
C ARG A 26 -11.74 -3.42 -41.88
N ARG A 27 -11.62 -4.49 -41.08
CA ARG A 27 -12.29 -5.78 -41.32
C ARG A 27 -13.81 -5.65 -41.31
N MET A 28 -14.38 -4.86 -40.40
CA MET A 28 -15.81 -4.56 -40.36
C MET A 28 -16.26 -3.75 -41.58
N ARG A 29 -15.46 -2.81 -42.08
CA ARG A 29 -15.79 -2.10 -43.34
C ARG A 29 -15.69 -3.00 -44.57
N GLU A 30 -14.72 -3.90 -44.60
CA GLU A 30 -14.52 -4.89 -45.68
C GLU A 30 -15.63 -5.95 -45.72
N HIS A 31 -16.35 -6.18 -44.62
CA HIS A 31 -17.57 -6.99 -44.58
C HIS A 31 -18.57 -6.64 -45.69
N ARG A 32 -18.68 -5.35 -46.05
CA ARG A 32 -19.56 -4.89 -47.14
C ARG A 32 -19.16 -5.45 -48.52
N ARG A 33 -17.92 -5.91 -48.68
CA ARG A 33 -17.37 -6.49 -49.91
C ARG A 33 -17.23 -8.01 -49.84
N LYS A 34 -16.98 -8.55 -48.65
CA LYS A 34 -16.91 -9.99 -48.39
C LYS A 34 -17.69 -10.30 -47.12
N PRO A 35 -18.89 -10.90 -47.21
CA PRO A 35 -19.74 -11.11 -46.04
C PRO A 35 -19.01 -12.01 -45.04
N LEU A 36 -18.77 -11.47 -43.85
CA LEU A 36 -18.43 -12.25 -42.67
C LEU A 36 -19.69 -13.00 -42.20
N THR A 37 -19.49 -14.10 -41.51
CA THR A 37 -20.60 -14.75 -40.79
C THR A 37 -21.03 -13.87 -39.61
N ASP A 38 -22.30 -13.98 -39.20
CA ASP A 38 -22.80 -13.25 -38.01
C ASP A 38 -21.90 -13.47 -36.80
N LYS A 39 -21.44 -14.72 -36.60
CA LYS A 39 -20.52 -15.08 -35.51
C LYS A 39 -19.20 -14.30 -35.57
N GLU A 40 -18.61 -14.11 -36.75
CA GLU A 40 -17.36 -13.35 -36.91
C GLU A 40 -17.59 -11.86 -36.72
N LEU A 41 -18.74 -11.34 -37.14
CA LEU A 41 -19.11 -9.93 -36.92
C LEU A 41 -19.25 -9.66 -35.42
N TRP A 42 -20.01 -10.50 -34.70
CA TRP A 42 -20.15 -10.42 -33.25
C TRP A 42 -18.80 -10.52 -32.52
N GLN A 43 -17.89 -11.39 -32.98
CA GLN A 43 -16.54 -11.50 -32.39
C GLN A 43 -15.70 -10.24 -32.60
N LEU A 44 -15.78 -9.61 -33.77
CA LEU A 44 -15.07 -8.37 -34.06
C LEU A 44 -15.67 -7.19 -33.29
N GLU A 45 -17.00 -7.15 -33.13
CA GLU A 45 -17.67 -6.14 -32.32
C GLU A 45 -17.27 -6.27 -30.85
N ASP A 46 -17.28 -7.49 -30.28
CA ASP A 46 -16.79 -7.74 -28.91
C ASP A 46 -15.32 -7.35 -28.75
N GLU A 47 -14.45 -7.72 -29.70
CA GLU A 47 -13.01 -7.40 -29.66
C GLU A 47 -12.76 -5.89 -29.77
N LEU A 48 -13.52 -5.19 -30.62
CA LEU A 48 -13.47 -3.74 -30.74
C LEU A 48 -13.92 -3.07 -29.43
N HIS A 49 -14.98 -3.58 -28.82
CA HIS A 49 -15.53 -3.04 -27.58
C HIS A 49 -14.55 -3.22 -26.42
N GLU A 50 -13.91 -4.39 -26.29
CA GLU A 50 -12.87 -4.64 -25.28
C GLU A 50 -11.64 -3.74 -25.45
N LEU A 51 -11.33 -3.30 -26.67
CA LEU A 51 -10.20 -2.40 -26.94
C LEU A 51 -10.51 -0.92 -26.71
N LYS A 52 -11.78 -0.50 -26.85
CA LYS A 52 -12.22 0.88 -26.62
C LYS A 52 -12.60 1.17 -25.18
N GLU A 53 -12.98 0.13 -24.43
CA GLU A 53 -13.28 0.23 -23.01
C GLU A 53 -12.03 0.44 -22.17
N VAL A 54 -12.03 1.52 -21.39
CA VAL A 54 -10.98 1.82 -20.42
C VAL A 54 -11.61 1.80 -19.03
N LEU A 55 -11.11 0.91 -18.17
CA LEU A 55 -11.46 0.88 -16.75
C LEU A 55 -10.45 1.72 -15.97
N LEU A 56 -10.90 2.88 -15.50
CA LEU A 56 -10.16 3.74 -14.60
C LEU A 56 -10.47 3.33 -13.16
N ASN A 57 -9.45 3.03 -12.37
CA ASN A 57 -9.62 2.58 -10.98
C ASN A 57 -9.13 3.63 -9.99
N ASP A 58 -9.79 3.69 -8.83
CA ASP A 58 -9.41 4.52 -7.69
C ASP A 58 -9.28 6.01 -8.07
N VAL A 59 -10.21 6.50 -8.91
CA VAL A 59 -10.30 7.89 -9.36
C VAL A 59 -10.68 8.78 -8.18
N MET A 60 -9.88 9.80 -7.92
CA MET A 60 -10.17 10.80 -6.89
C MET A 60 -10.90 11.99 -7.52
N LEU A 61 -12.11 12.30 -7.02
CA LEU A 61 -12.87 13.44 -7.48
C LEU A 61 -12.29 14.74 -6.91
N LYS A 62 -11.98 15.68 -7.80
CA LYS A 62 -11.45 17.01 -7.48
C LYS A 62 -12.58 18.02 -7.34
N ASP A 63 -12.38 19.06 -6.53
CA ASP A 63 -13.34 20.16 -6.47
C ASP A 63 -13.28 20.97 -7.76
N PRO A 64 -14.39 21.56 -8.22
CA PRO A 64 -14.41 22.36 -9.45
C PRO A 64 -13.54 23.63 -9.36
N GLU A 65 -13.12 24.01 -8.15
CA GLU A 65 -12.20 25.12 -7.88
C GLU A 65 -10.72 24.71 -7.98
N ASP A 66 -10.42 23.41 -8.02
CA ASP A 66 -9.06 22.91 -8.20
C ASP A 66 -8.67 23.03 -9.68
N ASP A 67 -7.78 23.96 -10.03
CA ASP A 67 -7.21 24.14 -11.39
C ASP A 67 -6.42 22.92 -11.90
N ASP A 68 -6.28 21.88 -11.07
CA ASP A 68 -5.61 20.64 -11.43
C ASP A 68 -6.46 19.84 -12.42
N THR A 69 -6.17 19.99 -13.71
CA THR A 69 -6.70 19.13 -14.77
C THR A 69 -6.45 17.64 -14.47
N PHE A 70 -7.40 16.77 -14.85
CA PHE A 70 -7.19 15.33 -14.79
C PHE A 70 -6.09 14.91 -15.78
N ALA A 71 -5.32 13.87 -15.43
CA ALA A 71 -4.24 13.38 -16.30
C ALA A 71 -4.75 12.82 -17.65
N ILE A 72 -6.05 12.50 -17.72
CA ILE A 72 -6.73 12.03 -18.92
C ILE A 72 -7.59 13.20 -19.43
N SER A 73 -7.32 13.62 -20.67
CA SER A 73 -8.10 14.65 -21.36
C SER A 73 -9.57 14.27 -21.42
N GLY A 74 -10.48 15.24 -21.22
CA GLY A 74 -11.94 15.02 -21.21
C GLY A 74 -12.50 14.32 -19.96
N LEU A 75 -11.66 13.80 -19.05
CA LEU A 75 -12.17 13.11 -17.85
C LEU A 75 -12.91 14.06 -16.89
N GLY A 76 -12.51 15.34 -16.86
CA GLY A 76 -13.21 16.37 -16.07
C GLY A 76 -14.66 16.55 -16.52
N GLU A 77 -14.88 16.73 -17.83
CA GLU A 77 -16.21 16.86 -18.44
C GLU A 77 -17.06 15.60 -18.21
N VAL A 78 -16.46 14.41 -18.36
CA VAL A 78 -17.13 13.15 -18.02
C VAL A 78 -17.60 13.11 -16.57
N ILE A 79 -16.79 13.58 -15.64
CA ILE A 79 -17.13 13.60 -14.22
C ILE A 79 -18.20 14.66 -13.93
N ASP A 80 -18.02 15.88 -14.42
CA ASP A 80 -18.88 17.00 -14.08
C ASP A 80 -20.25 16.94 -14.78
N GLU A 81 -20.31 16.36 -15.99
CA GLU A 81 -21.55 16.24 -16.75
C GLU A 81 -22.17 14.85 -16.59
N GLN A 82 -21.47 13.81 -17.04
CA GLN A 82 -22.07 12.48 -17.18
C GLN A 82 -22.19 11.72 -15.85
N LEU A 83 -21.16 11.78 -14.99
CA LEU A 83 -21.26 11.15 -13.67
C LEU A 83 -22.27 11.89 -12.78
N ALA A 84 -22.32 13.22 -12.86
CA ALA A 84 -23.32 14.01 -12.14
C ALA A 84 -24.76 13.66 -12.57
N GLU A 85 -25.00 13.47 -13.86
CA GLU A 85 -26.29 13.02 -14.40
C GLU A 85 -26.69 11.66 -13.83
N ILE A 86 -25.81 10.65 -13.91
CA ILE A 86 -26.12 9.30 -13.37
C ILE A 86 -26.35 9.35 -11.85
N LEU A 87 -25.56 10.14 -11.10
CA LEU A 87 -25.73 10.28 -9.64
C LEU A 87 -27.07 10.92 -9.28
N MET A 88 -27.49 11.93 -10.04
CA MET A 88 -28.77 12.60 -9.82
C MET A 88 -29.95 11.70 -10.17
N GLU A 89 -29.89 11.02 -11.33
CA GLU A 89 -30.98 10.17 -11.81
C GLU A 89 -31.16 8.90 -10.98
N GLU A 90 -30.06 8.22 -10.61
CA GLU A 90 -30.14 6.91 -9.95
C GLU A 90 -30.13 6.99 -8.43
N PHE A 91 -29.56 8.05 -7.86
CA PHE A 91 -29.34 8.13 -6.41
C PHE A 91 -29.87 9.43 -5.79
N GLY A 92 -30.46 10.34 -6.60
CA GLY A 92 -30.86 11.66 -6.12
C GLY A 92 -29.72 12.47 -5.50
N ALA A 93 -28.47 12.13 -5.83
CA ALA A 93 -27.28 12.65 -5.18
C ALA A 93 -26.58 13.66 -6.08
N ASP A 94 -26.24 14.82 -5.52
CA ASP A 94 -25.37 15.76 -6.21
C ASP A 94 -23.89 15.33 -6.15
N LEU A 95 -23.13 15.73 -7.18
CA LEU A 95 -21.71 15.38 -7.30
C LEU A 95 -20.86 15.96 -6.15
N LYS A 96 -21.30 17.06 -5.52
CA LYS A 96 -20.58 17.71 -4.41
C LYS A 96 -20.67 16.87 -3.13
N ASN A 97 -21.85 16.36 -2.81
CA ASN A 97 -22.08 15.44 -1.69
C ASN A 97 -21.35 14.13 -1.93
N PHE A 98 -21.32 13.67 -3.18
CA PHE A 98 -20.57 12.47 -3.53
C PHE A 98 -19.05 12.64 -3.39
N ARG A 99 -18.49 13.79 -3.79
CA ARG A 99 -17.07 14.17 -3.51
C ARG A 99 -16.77 14.15 -2.01
N GLN A 100 -17.65 14.75 -1.21
CA GLN A 100 -17.51 14.80 0.24
C GLN A 100 -17.56 13.39 0.85
N ALA A 101 -18.53 12.57 0.44
CA ALA A 101 -18.65 11.18 0.87
C ALA A 101 -17.40 10.36 0.48
N GLN A 102 -16.82 10.62 -0.69
CA GLN A 102 -15.58 9.96 -1.11
C GLN A 102 -14.45 10.19 -0.08
N ARG A 103 -14.28 11.43 0.37
CA ARG A 103 -13.25 11.81 1.36
C ARG A 103 -13.57 11.26 2.75
N ASP A 104 -14.78 11.48 3.23
CA ASP A 104 -15.17 11.17 4.60
C ASP A 104 -15.17 9.66 4.87
N PHE A 105 -15.57 8.85 3.88
CA PHE A 105 -15.69 7.41 4.03
C PHE A 105 -14.55 6.62 3.37
N ASN A 106 -13.59 7.33 2.75
CA ASN A 106 -12.49 6.75 1.97
C ASN A 106 -13.03 5.82 0.87
N LEU A 107 -14.03 6.30 0.12
CA LEU A 107 -14.59 5.55 -1.00
C LEU A 107 -13.62 5.57 -2.17
N LYS A 108 -13.48 4.42 -2.81
CA LYS A 108 -12.77 4.26 -4.08
C LYS A 108 -13.79 4.33 -5.19
N LEU A 109 -13.45 5.05 -6.25
CA LEU A 109 -14.29 5.19 -7.44
C LEU A 109 -13.61 4.53 -8.62
N SER A 110 -14.30 3.61 -9.29
CA SER A 110 -13.89 3.07 -10.58
C SER A 110 -14.85 3.57 -11.65
N LEU A 111 -14.32 4.07 -12.76
CA LEU A 111 -15.09 4.56 -13.92
C LEU A 111 -14.82 3.63 -15.10
N LEU A 112 -15.89 3.20 -15.77
CA LEU A 112 -15.81 2.50 -17.04
C LEU A 112 -16.15 3.49 -18.15
N VAL A 113 -15.16 3.85 -18.96
CA VAL A 113 -15.30 4.83 -20.05
C VAL A 113 -14.99 4.20 -21.40
N GLU A 114 -15.56 4.76 -22.46
CA GLU A 114 -15.30 4.40 -23.86
C GLU A 114 -14.66 5.60 -24.57
N GLU A 115 -13.52 5.40 -25.23
CA GLU A 115 -12.91 6.43 -26.08
C GLU A 115 -13.70 6.59 -27.39
N ARG A 116 -14.16 7.82 -27.67
CA ARG A 116 -14.86 8.21 -28.90
C ARG A 116 -14.09 9.28 -29.67
N PRO A 117 -13.09 8.87 -30.47
CA PRO A 117 -12.26 9.83 -31.19
C PRO A 117 -13.09 10.64 -32.17
N GLY A 118 -13.10 11.97 -32.00
CA GLY A 118 -13.80 12.92 -32.87
C GLY A 118 -15.23 13.28 -32.43
N GLU A 119 -15.70 12.77 -31.29
CA GLU A 119 -16.88 13.26 -30.59
C GLU A 119 -16.45 14.15 -29.41
N ASP A 120 -17.31 15.09 -29.02
CA ASP A 120 -17.13 15.97 -27.86
C ASP A 120 -18.29 15.68 -26.88
N PRO A 121 -18.03 15.12 -25.69
CA PRO A 121 -16.71 14.81 -25.12
C PRO A 121 -16.03 13.59 -25.77
N GLU A 122 -14.69 13.58 -25.79
CA GLU A 122 -13.88 12.47 -26.34
C GLU A 122 -14.03 11.15 -25.58
N LEU A 123 -14.62 11.20 -24.38
CA LEU A 123 -14.86 10.07 -23.50
C LEU A 123 -16.35 9.93 -23.18
N ASP A 124 -16.87 8.71 -23.30
CA ASP A 124 -18.24 8.38 -22.94
C ASP A 124 -18.28 7.51 -21.67
N LEU A 125 -19.00 7.95 -20.64
CA LEU A 125 -19.14 7.19 -19.41
C LEU A 125 -20.14 6.05 -19.60
N LEU A 126 -19.63 4.83 -19.54
CA LEU A 126 -20.46 3.63 -19.59
C LEU A 126 -21.10 3.34 -18.23
N GLY A 127 -20.39 3.62 -17.14
CA GLY A 127 -20.88 3.50 -15.78
C GLY A 127 -19.78 3.67 -14.73
N PHE A 128 -20.16 3.57 -13.44
CA PHE A 128 -19.23 3.72 -12.33
C PHE A 128 -19.52 2.74 -11.19
N LEU A 129 -18.50 2.51 -10.36
CA LEU A 129 -18.56 1.75 -9.13
C LEU A 129 -17.90 2.55 -7.99
N ALA A 130 -18.67 2.84 -6.96
CA ALA A 130 -18.18 3.41 -5.71
C ALA A 130 -18.13 2.33 -4.63
N TYR A 131 -16.97 2.11 -4.03
CA TYR A 131 -16.78 1.00 -3.10
C TYR A 131 -15.76 1.31 -2.00
N LYS A 132 -15.86 0.61 -0.87
CA LYS A 132 -14.93 0.68 0.25
C LYS A 132 -14.31 -0.68 0.51
N THR A 133 -13.01 -0.73 0.73
CA THR A 133 -12.32 -1.97 1.13
C THR A 133 -12.26 -2.06 2.66
N TRP A 134 -12.55 -3.23 3.22
CA TRP A 134 -12.35 -3.52 4.65
C TRP A 134 -11.30 -4.62 4.86
N GLY A 135 -10.67 -4.60 6.04
CA GLY A 135 -9.65 -5.54 6.45
C GLY A 135 -10.17 -6.62 7.41
N PRO A 136 -9.30 -7.27 8.19
CA PRO A 136 -9.68 -8.24 9.22
C PRO A 136 -10.76 -7.68 10.18
N PRO A 137 -11.66 -8.51 10.73
CA PRO A 137 -11.68 -9.98 10.68
C PRO A 137 -12.32 -10.60 9.42
N GLN A 138 -13.03 -9.80 8.62
CA GLN A 138 -13.70 -10.22 7.38
C GLN A 138 -13.22 -9.32 6.22
N PRO A 139 -12.16 -9.72 5.50
CA PRO A 139 -11.65 -8.94 4.38
C PRO A 139 -12.65 -8.90 3.22
N GLY A 140 -12.60 -7.87 2.38
CA GLY A 140 -13.53 -7.72 1.28
C GLY A 140 -13.87 -6.27 0.90
N VAL A 141 -15.02 -6.11 0.26
CA VAL A 141 -15.48 -4.86 -0.35
C VAL A 141 -16.94 -4.59 -0.01
N SER A 142 -17.25 -3.38 0.43
CA SER A 142 -18.63 -2.87 0.49
C SER A 142 -18.88 -1.97 -0.71
N VAL A 143 -19.87 -2.30 -1.53
CA VAL A 143 -20.30 -1.45 -2.65
C VAL A 143 -21.28 -0.41 -2.13
N GLY A 144 -20.91 0.87 -2.28
CA GLY A 144 -21.75 2.01 -1.88
C GLY A 144 -22.71 2.42 -2.99
N ALA A 145 -22.24 2.43 -4.25
CA ALA A 145 -23.06 2.76 -5.40
C ALA A 145 -22.53 2.07 -6.67
N VAL A 146 -23.44 1.68 -7.56
CA VAL A 146 -23.12 1.19 -8.90
C VAL A 146 -24.14 1.77 -9.88
N GLY A 147 -23.67 2.55 -10.85
CA GLY A 147 -24.52 3.21 -11.85
C GLY A 147 -24.07 2.88 -13.26
N VAL A 148 -25.02 2.75 -14.18
CA VAL A 148 -24.77 2.57 -15.62
C VAL A 148 -25.62 3.58 -16.36
N ALA A 149 -25.02 4.37 -17.24
CA ALA A 149 -25.75 5.39 -18.00
C ALA A 149 -26.93 4.78 -18.77
N ASP A 150 -28.03 5.51 -18.90
CA ASP A 150 -29.29 5.04 -19.50
C ASP A 150 -29.12 4.41 -20.87
N LYS A 151 -28.37 5.09 -21.74
CA LYS A 151 -28.03 4.65 -23.10
C LYS A 151 -27.22 3.34 -23.16
N HIS A 152 -26.72 2.89 -22.01
CA HIS A 152 -25.81 1.76 -21.84
C HIS A 152 -26.39 0.64 -20.96
N ARG A 153 -27.60 0.82 -20.41
CA ARG A 153 -28.30 -0.23 -19.66
C ARG A 153 -28.58 -1.44 -20.56
N GLY A 154 -28.55 -2.64 -19.97
CA GLY A 154 -28.75 -3.90 -20.69
C GLY A 154 -27.53 -4.42 -21.47
N LYS A 155 -26.46 -3.62 -21.64
CA LYS A 155 -25.21 -4.04 -22.31
C LYS A 155 -24.24 -4.83 -21.43
N GLY A 156 -24.61 -5.08 -20.17
CA GLY A 156 -23.81 -5.89 -19.24
C GLY A 156 -22.72 -5.13 -18.47
N TYR A 157 -22.61 -3.81 -18.60
CA TYR A 157 -21.60 -3.02 -17.87
C TYR A 157 -21.74 -3.09 -16.36
N GLY A 158 -22.97 -3.15 -15.83
CA GLY A 158 -23.18 -3.37 -14.39
C GLY A 158 -22.51 -4.65 -13.90
N ARG A 159 -22.54 -5.73 -14.70
CA ARG A 159 -21.82 -6.97 -14.38
C ARG A 159 -20.30 -6.79 -14.45
N LYS A 160 -19.79 -6.05 -15.44
CA LYS A 160 -18.35 -5.73 -15.55
C LYS A 160 -17.87 -4.92 -14.34
N LEU A 161 -18.65 -3.92 -13.91
CA LEU A 161 -18.36 -3.10 -12.72
C LEU A 161 -18.40 -3.94 -11.44
N MET A 162 -19.44 -4.77 -11.24
CA MET A 162 -19.48 -5.68 -10.08
C MET A 162 -18.30 -6.66 -10.05
N LYS A 163 -17.82 -7.10 -11.22
CA LYS A 163 -16.61 -7.93 -11.32
C LYS A 163 -15.37 -7.21 -10.76
N VAL A 164 -15.28 -5.88 -10.89
CA VAL A 164 -14.19 -5.09 -10.26
C VAL A 164 -14.26 -5.23 -8.73
N ALA A 165 -15.44 -5.06 -8.13
CA ALA A 165 -15.62 -5.25 -6.68
C ALA A 165 -15.24 -6.66 -6.24
N GLU A 166 -15.67 -7.69 -7.00
CA GLU A 166 -15.34 -9.09 -6.74
C GLU A 166 -13.84 -9.36 -6.82
N ASP A 167 -13.20 -8.87 -7.87
CA ASP A 167 -11.76 -9.03 -8.09
C ASP A 167 -10.97 -8.33 -6.96
N ARG A 168 -11.42 -7.15 -6.50
CA ARG A 168 -10.83 -6.45 -5.35
C ARG A 168 -11.03 -7.21 -4.05
N ALA A 169 -12.21 -7.75 -3.79
CA ALA A 169 -12.47 -8.56 -2.62
C ALA A 169 -11.64 -9.85 -2.63
N ALA A 170 -11.53 -10.51 -3.79
CA ALA A 170 -10.74 -11.72 -3.96
C ALA A 170 -9.25 -11.50 -3.62
N LEU A 171 -8.69 -10.32 -3.97
CA LEU A 171 -7.33 -9.92 -3.61
C LEU A 171 -7.13 -9.65 -2.12
N LEU A 172 -8.21 -9.35 -1.38
CA LEU A 172 -8.15 -9.08 0.06
C LEU A 172 -8.25 -10.35 0.90
N GLY A 173 -8.57 -11.51 0.32
CA GLY A 173 -8.67 -12.78 1.05
C GLY A 173 -7.43 -13.06 1.89
N ILE A 174 -7.62 -13.53 3.13
CA ILE A 174 -6.55 -13.69 4.12
C ILE A 174 -6.34 -15.17 4.40
N SER A 175 -5.09 -15.60 4.43
CA SER A 175 -4.71 -16.91 4.97
C SER A 175 -4.66 -16.82 6.50
N THR A 176 -5.56 -17.52 7.18
CA THR A 176 -5.60 -17.62 8.65
C THR A 176 -5.08 -19.00 9.10
N SER A 177 -4.81 -19.17 10.39
CA SER A 177 -4.49 -20.48 10.99
C SER A 177 -5.57 -21.54 10.75
N GLU A 178 -6.82 -21.11 10.58
CA GLU A 178 -7.99 -21.96 10.29
C GLU A 178 -8.20 -22.24 8.79
N GLY A 179 -7.32 -21.70 7.92
CA GLY A 179 -7.42 -21.82 6.47
C GLY A 179 -7.59 -20.48 5.75
N PHE A 180 -7.73 -20.54 4.42
CA PHE A 180 -7.96 -19.36 3.60
C PHE A 180 -9.40 -18.85 3.79
N ARG A 181 -9.53 -17.61 4.26
CA ARG A 181 -10.81 -16.91 4.33
C ARG A 181 -10.98 -16.08 3.05
N PRO A 182 -11.93 -16.43 2.17
CA PRO A 182 -12.19 -15.65 0.97
C PRO A 182 -12.66 -14.25 1.33
N GLY A 183 -12.24 -13.26 0.54
CA GLY A 183 -12.83 -11.93 0.67
C GLY A 183 -14.28 -11.93 0.22
N GLU A 184 -15.08 -11.02 0.77
CA GLU A 184 -16.52 -10.94 0.53
C GLU A 184 -16.90 -9.59 -0.08
N VAL A 185 -17.80 -9.58 -1.07
CA VAL A 185 -18.45 -8.35 -1.53
C VAL A 185 -19.81 -8.22 -0.87
N ARG A 186 -20.07 -7.11 -0.17
CA ARG A 186 -21.38 -6.76 0.38
C ARG A 186 -21.96 -5.55 -0.31
N LEU A 187 -23.28 -5.52 -0.42
CA LEU A 187 -24.06 -4.40 -0.95
C LEU A 187 -25.46 -4.38 -0.37
N ARG A 188 -26.14 -3.23 -0.46
CA ARG A 188 -27.56 -3.11 -0.20
C ARG A 188 -28.29 -2.97 -1.54
N SER A 189 -29.18 -3.91 -1.82
CA SER A 189 -29.95 -3.95 -3.07
C SER A 189 -31.33 -3.37 -2.85
N LEU A 190 -31.80 -2.52 -3.76
CA LEU A 190 -33.24 -2.24 -3.87
C LEU A 190 -34.02 -3.56 -4.02
N ALA A 191 -35.23 -3.63 -3.45
CA ALA A 191 -36.06 -4.84 -3.50
C ALA A 191 -36.28 -5.34 -4.94
N SER A 192 -36.42 -4.41 -5.89
CA SER A 192 -36.56 -4.67 -7.33
C SER A 192 -35.30 -5.28 -7.97
N ALA A 193 -34.11 -4.99 -7.44
CA ALA A 193 -32.81 -5.44 -7.96
C ALA A 193 -32.31 -6.76 -7.35
N VAL A 194 -32.96 -7.29 -6.29
CA VAL A 194 -32.51 -8.51 -5.59
C VAL A 194 -32.35 -9.70 -6.55
N ARG A 195 -33.33 -9.91 -7.44
CA ARG A 195 -33.27 -11.00 -8.44
C ARG A 195 -32.14 -10.84 -9.45
N PHE A 196 -31.66 -9.63 -9.69
CA PHE A 196 -30.47 -9.42 -10.52
C PHE A 196 -29.22 -9.92 -9.79
N TYR A 197 -29.04 -9.53 -8.54
CA TYR A 197 -27.91 -9.94 -7.71
C TYR A 197 -27.88 -11.45 -7.43
N GLU A 198 -29.04 -12.05 -7.14
CA GLU A 198 -29.17 -13.52 -7.00
C GLU A 198 -28.71 -14.26 -8.28
N ARG A 199 -29.07 -13.75 -9.47
CA ARG A 199 -28.62 -14.34 -10.76
C ARG A 199 -27.12 -14.23 -11.01
N ILE A 200 -26.46 -13.26 -10.38
CA ILE A 200 -25.00 -13.13 -10.42
C ILE A 200 -24.33 -13.69 -9.16
N GLY A 201 -25.04 -14.54 -8.40
CA GLY A 201 -24.47 -15.34 -7.32
C GLY A 201 -24.29 -14.62 -5.99
N TYR A 202 -25.02 -13.52 -5.76
CA TYR A 202 -25.14 -12.94 -4.43
C TYR A 202 -26.24 -13.63 -3.64
N GLU A 203 -26.03 -13.77 -2.36
CA GLU A 203 -26.96 -14.35 -1.39
C GLU A 203 -27.48 -13.24 -0.47
N ARG A 204 -28.72 -13.39 0.01
CA ARG A 204 -29.29 -12.48 1.01
C ARG A 204 -28.58 -12.73 2.33
N VAL A 205 -28.23 -11.66 3.03
CA VAL A 205 -27.69 -11.74 4.39
C VAL A 205 -28.85 -11.49 5.35
N GLU A 206 -29.10 -12.43 6.25
CA GLU A 206 -29.98 -12.14 7.39
C GLU A 206 -29.18 -11.25 8.33
N GLU A 207 -29.51 -9.96 8.37
CA GLU A 207 -28.97 -9.06 9.39
C GLU A 207 -29.73 -9.39 10.69
N ASP A 208 -29.03 -10.00 11.65
CA ASP A 208 -29.52 -10.00 13.03
C ASP A 208 -29.74 -8.54 13.42
N GLU A 209 -30.92 -8.19 13.94
CA GLU A 209 -31.30 -6.80 14.26
C GLU A 209 -30.27 -6.09 15.16
N GLU A 210 -29.49 -6.86 15.93
CA GLU A 210 -28.38 -6.37 16.76
C GLU A 210 -27.12 -6.04 15.93
N GLU A 211 -26.77 -6.83 14.90
CA GLU A 211 -25.61 -6.60 14.02
C GLU A 211 -25.85 -5.53 12.95
N ALA A 212 -27.11 -5.27 12.58
CA ALA A 212 -27.48 -4.21 11.64
C ALA A 212 -26.98 -2.82 12.08
N THR A 213 -26.73 -2.63 13.38
CA THR A 213 -26.16 -1.39 13.93
C THR A 213 -24.64 -1.28 13.83
N HIS A 214 -23.94 -2.37 13.49
CA HIS A 214 -22.47 -2.49 13.62
C HIS A 214 -21.71 -2.60 12.30
N THR A 215 -22.40 -2.88 11.18
CA THR A 215 -21.77 -2.70 9.87
C THR A 215 -21.58 -1.21 9.64
N PRO A 216 -20.38 -0.70 9.31
CA PRO A 216 -20.18 0.70 8.95
C PRO A 216 -20.90 0.95 7.62
N ALA A 217 -22.21 1.18 7.71
CA ALA A 217 -23.04 1.53 6.59
C ALA A 217 -22.48 2.80 5.97
N CYS A 218 -22.46 2.86 4.63
CA CYS A 218 -22.47 4.16 3.96
C CYS A 218 -23.61 4.98 4.59
N PRO A 219 -23.39 6.28 4.86
CA PRO A 219 -24.40 7.12 5.49
C PRO A 219 -25.67 7.01 4.65
N ASP A 220 -26.76 6.70 5.32
CA ASP A 220 -28.09 6.78 4.75
C ASP A 220 -28.40 8.28 4.54
N PRO A 221 -28.40 8.80 3.30
CA PRO A 221 -28.61 10.22 3.06
C PRO A 221 -30.00 10.68 3.52
N GLU A 222 -30.94 9.75 3.73
CA GLU A 222 -32.32 10.04 4.13
C GLU A 222 -32.48 10.26 5.64
N ARG A 223 -31.48 9.91 6.47
CA ARG A 223 -31.58 10.06 7.93
C ARG A 223 -31.60 11.51 8.44
N HIS A 224 -31.56 12.50 7.55
CA HIS A 224 -31.52 13.93 7.89
C HIS A 224 -32.69 14.79 7.38
N ALA A 225 -33.77 14.21 6.85
CA ALA A 225 -34.97 14.98 6.49
C ALA A 225 -36.22 14.46 7.22
N GLY A 226 -37.22 15.33 7.41
CA GLY A 226 -38.39 15.14 8.28
C GLY A 226 -39.36 14.05 7.83
N GLU A 227 -40.51 14.02 8.53
CA GLU A 227 -41.67 13.13 8.32
C GLU A 227 -41.78 12.65 6.86
N VAL A 228 -41.45 11.36 6.66
CA VAL A 228 -41.51 10.67 5.37
C VAL A 228 -42.99 10.48 5.01
N ASP A 229 -43.39 10.99 3.85
CA ASP A 229 -44.72 10.75 3.28
C ASP A 229 -44.91 9.24 3.06
N GLU A 230 -46.02 8.66 3.54
CA GLU A 230 -46.30 7.20 3.53
C GLU A 230 -46.49 6.60 2.12
N ASP A 231 -46.24 7.36 1.05
CA ASP A 231 -46.50 6.99 -0.35
C ASP A 231 -45.23 6.57 -1.13
N ASP A 232 -44.04 6.58 -0.52
CA ASP A 232 -42.81 6.10 -1.18
C ASP A 232 -42.78 4.56 -1.24
N GLU A 233 -43.15 4.02 -2.41
CA GLU A 233 -43.24 2.58 -2.74
C GLU A 233 -41.88 1.83 -2.74
N ASP A 234 -40.77 2.50 -2.40
CA ASP A 234 -39.44 1.87 -2.37
C ASP A 234 -39.27 1.04 -1.11
N GLY A 235 -39.65 -0.23 -1.22
CA GLY A 235 -39.48 -1.22 -0.16
C GLY A 235 -38.03 -1.29 0.36
N PRO A 236 -37.84 -1.71 1.62
CA PRO A 236 -36.55 -1.62 2.31
C PRO A 236 -35.43 -2.30 1.53
N CYS A 237 -34.27 -1.65 1.48
CA CYS A 237 -33.06 -2.23 0.89
C CYS A 237 -32.72 -3.58 1.53
N VAL A 238 -32.44 -4.58 0.69
CA VAL A 238 -32.09 -5.94 1.10
C VAL A 238 -30.56 -6.10 1.10
N PRO A 239 -29.93 -6.42 2.24
CA PRO A 239 -28.50 -6.69 2.30
C PRO A 239 -28.15 -7.99 1.56
N MET A 240 -27.13 -7.91 0.71
CA MET A 240 -26.67 -8.97 -0.17
C MET A 240 -25.17 -9.15 -0.05
N ALA A 241 -24.69 -10.40 -0.14
CA ALA A 241 -23.28 -10.75 -0.05
C ALA A 241 -22.87 -11.78 -1.09
N ARG A 242 -21.60 -11.73 -1.50
CA ARG A 242 -20.99 -12.77 -2.33
C ARG A 242 -19.57 -13.05 -1.85
N LYS A 243 -19.27 -14.32 -1.54
CA LYS A 243 -17.91 -14.77 -1.25
C LYS A 243 -17.13 -14.89 -2.56
N CYS A 244 -15.97 -14.25 -2.62
CA CYS A 244 -15.12 -14.25 -3.79
C CYS A 244 -14.11 -15.39 -3.69
N VAL A 245 -14.18 -16.29 -4.66
CA VAL A 245 -13.15 -17.31 -4.85
C VAL A 245 -11.83 -16.59 -5.16
N PRO A 246 -10.69 -17.03 -4.61
CA PRO A 246 -9.40 -16.44 -4.95
C PRO A 246 -9.25 -16.37 -6.48
N PRO A 247 -8.74 -15.25 -7.01
CA PRO A 247 -8.77 -15.02 -8.44
C PRO A 247 -8.01 -16.14 -9.15
N SER A 248 -8.60 -16.68 -10.21
CA SER A 248 -7.90 -17.65 -11.05
C SER A 248 -6.58 -17.03 -11.52
N PRO A 249 -5.52 -17.82 -11.76
CA PRO A 249 -4.23 -17.30 -12.23
C PRO A 249 -4.35 -16.40 -13.46
N VAL A 250 -5.38 -16.59 -14.31
CA VAL A 250 -5.71 -15.80 -15.50
C VAL A 250 -6.23 -14.40 -15.16
N THR A 251 -7.05 -14.26 -14.12
CA THR A 251 -7.60 -12.97 -13.67
C THR A 251 -6.50 -12.06 -13.12
N LEU A 252 -5.55 -12.64 -12.38
CA LEU A 252 -4.34 -11.95 -11.91
C LEU A 252 -3.45 -11.45 -13.07
N MET A 253 -3.49 -12.08 -14.25
CA MET A 253 -2.71 -11.66 -15.44
C MET A 253 -3.15 -10.29 -15.98
N LYS A 254 -4.44 -9.95 -15.90
CA LYS A 254 -4.97 -8.67 -16.41
C LYS A 254 -4.64 -7.48 -15.50
N MET A 255 -4.36 -7.73 -14.21
CA MET A 255 -4.10 -6.68 -13.22
C MET A 255 -2.61 -6.31 -13.06
N GLY A 256 -1.68 -7.06 -13.65
CA GLY A 256 -0.25 -7.01 -13.30
C GLY A 256 0.72 -6.76 -14.46
N ARG A 257 0.43 -5.87 -15.43
CA ARG A 257 1.43 -5.47 -16.43
C ARG A 257 2.40 -4.42 -15.84
N GLY A 258 3.47 -4.90 -15.20
CA GLY A 258 4.64 -4.12 -14.77
C GLY A 258 5.83 -5.06 -14.58
N GLY A 259 6.97 -4.73 -15.20
CA GLY A 259 8.05 -5.67 -15.56
C GLY A 259 8.83 -6.36 -14.43
N GLY A 260 9.64 -7.35 -14.84
CA GLY A 260 10.60 -8.03 -13.98
C GLY A 260 11.11 -9.32 -14.62
N GLY A 261 12.25 -9.25 -15.30
CA GLY A 261 12.93 -10.40 -15.90
C GLY A 261 13.90 -11.07 -14.93
N GLY A 262 14.04 -12.39 -15.09
CA GLY A 262 15.28 -13.10 -14.76
C GLY A 262 15.18 -14.26 -13.79
N TRP A 263 14.68 -15.42 -14.22
CA TRP A 263 15.03 -16.75 -13.69
C TRP A 263 14.82 -17.81 -14.79
N CYS A 264 15.90 -18.28 -15.43
CA CYS A 264 15.84 -19.18 -16.61
C CYS A 264 16.10 -20.67 -16.26
N GLY A 265 16.47 -20.98 -15.01
CA GLY A 265 16.91 -22.33 -14.63
C GLY A 265 15.78 -23.36 -14.47
N SER A 266 14.72 -23.02 -13.72
CA SER A 266 13.63 -23.96 -13.38
C SER A 266 12.60 -24.13 -14.50
N LEU A 267 12.48 -23.12 -15.38
CA LEU A 267 11.61 -23.16 -16.58
C LEU A 267 12.05 -24.22 -17.60
N MET A 268 13.35 -24.52 -17.66
CA MET A 268 13.92 -25.47 -18.61
C MET A 268 13.49 -26.92 -18.32
N ASP A 269 13.19 -27.26 -17.06
CA ASP A 269 12.77 -28.63 -16.71
C ASP A 269 11.30 -28.91 -17.00
N ILE A 270 10.42 -27.89 -16.95
CA ILE A 270 9.02 -28.04 -17.34
C ILE A 270 8.90 -28.29 -18.86
N ARG A 271 9.79 -27.69 -19.65
CA ARG A 271 9.84 -27.90 -21.11
C ARG A 271 10.39 -29.27 -21.54
N ARG A 272 10.98 -30.04 -20.61
CA ARG A 272 11.45 -31.41 -20.88
C ARG A 272 10.35 -32.45 -20.75
N HIS A 273 9.25 -32.10 -20.08
CA HIS A 273 8.05 -32.92 -20.08
C HIS A 273 7.18 -32.46 -21.25
N ASP A 274 6.79 -33.40 -22.11
CA ASP A 274 6.10 -33.21 -23.40
C ASP A 274 4.66 -32.69 -23.22
N LEU A 275 4.51 -31.58 -22.50
CA LEU A 275 3.25 -30.99 -22.10
C LEU A 275 2.74 -30.06 -23.21
N PRO A 276 1.40 -29.97 -23.41
CA PRO A 276 0.81 -29.05 -24.37
C PRO A 276 1.27 -27.61 -24.10
N ALA A 277 1.57 -26.85 -25.15
CA ALA A 277 2.09 -25.47 -25.05
C ALA A 277 1.19 -24.54 -24.19
N ARG A 278 -0.13 -24.78 -24.21
CA ARG A 278 -1.12 -24.12 -23.33
C ARG A 278 -0.85 -24.36 -21.85
N THR A 279 -0.49 -25.59 -21.48
CA THR A 279 -0.23 -26.01 -20.10
C THR A 279 1.08 -25.42 -19.61
N VAL A 280 2.11 -25.41 -20.46
CA VAL A 280 3.41 -24.78 -20.15
C VAL A 280 3.25 -23.27 -19.99
N ALA A 281 2.51 -22.60 -20.87
CA ALA A 281 2.24 -21.16 -20.75
C ALA A 281 1.43 -20.82 -19.48
N GLY A 282 0.43 -21.64 -19.15
CA GLY A 282 -0.34 -21.51 -17.90
C GLY A 282 0.53 -21.71 -16.65
N ALA A 283 1.42 -22.70 -16.65
CA ALA A 283 2.35 -22.96 -15.55
C ALA A 283 3.42 -21.87 -15.41
N GLU A 284 4.05 -21.44 -16.51
CA GLU A 284 5.04 -20.34 -16.53
C GLU A 284 4.42 -19.04 -15.98
N GLN A 285 3.17 -18.75 -16.33
CA GLN A 285 2.49 -17.55 -15.87
C GLN A 285 1.98 -17.66 -14.43
N THR A 286 1.51 -18.83 -14.00
CA THR A 286 1.17 -19.10 -12.59
C THR A 286 2.43 -19.00 -11.71
N LEU A 287 3.58 -19.46 -12.21
CA LEU A 287 4.88 -19.25 -11.58
C LEU A 287 5.26 -17.78 -11.52
N LYS A 288 5.05 -16.99 -12.58
CA LYS A 288 5.31 -15.53 -12.55
C LYS A 288 4.41 -14.78 -11.57
N THR A 289 3.12 -15.09 -11.54
CA THR A 289 2.17 -14.52 -10.57
C THR A 289 2.49 -14.96 -9.16
N GLY A 290 2.81 -16.25 -8.96
CA GLY A 290 3.37 -16.79 -7.74
C GLY A 290 4.59 -15.97 -7.33
N ILE A 291 5.62 -15.86 -8.18
CA ILE A 291 6.84 -15.07 -7.95
C ILE A 291 6.55 -13.60 -7.62
N HIS A 292 5.56 -12.97 -8.25
CA HIS A 292 5.16 -11.59 -7.94
C HIS A 292 4.52 -11.49 -6.54
N LEU A 293 3.65 -12.44 -6.20
CA LEU A 293 3.08 -12.58 -4.85
C LEU A 293 4.18 -12.92 -3.83
N LEU A 294 5.13 -13.80 -4.17
CA LEU A 294 6.32 -14.14 -3.37
C LEU A 294 7.24 -12.94 -3.16
N GLY A 295 7.41 -12.07 -4.17
CA GLY A 295 8.17 -10.82 -4.05
C GLY A 295 7.49 -9.78 -3.16
N ARG A 296 6.16 -9.80 -3.08
CA ARG A 296 5.38 -9.05 -2.09
C ARG A 296 5.42 -9.69 -0.70
N HIS A 297 5.50 -11.02 -0.61
CA HIS A 297 5.54 -11.79 0.64
C HIS A 297 6.94 -12.12 1.16
N CYS A 298 8.01 -11.64 0.52
CA CYS A 298 9.35 -11.74 1.11
C CYS A 298 9.32 -10.96 2.44
N PRO A 299 9.48 -11.62 3.60
CA PRO A 299 9.38 -11.01 4.90
C PRO A 299 10.36 -9.84 5.02
N ARG A 300 9.80 -8.64 5.23
CA ARG A 300 10.59 -7.45 5.50
C ARG A 300 10.70 -7.24 7.00
N ILE A 301 11.93 -7.27 7.48
CA ILE A 301 12.30 -7.08 8.87
C ILE A 301 12.78 -5.64 9.01
N CYS A 302 11.88 -4.77 9.40
CA CYS A 302 12.11 -3.33 9.53
C CYS A 302 12.72 -3.01 10.89
N PHE A 303 13.92 -2.41 10.86
CA PHE A 303 14.59 -1.90 12.05
C PHE A 303 14.05 -0.50 12.36
N LEU A 304 13.36 -0.37 13.50
CA LEU A 304 12.73 0.86 13.95
C LEU A 304 13.45 1.42 15.15
N GLY A 305 13.33 2.72 15.38
CA GLY A 305 13.91 3.39 16.53
C GLY A 305 14.43 4.77 16.17
N LYS A 306 14.63 5.60 17.19
CA LYS A 306 15.13 6.96 17.01
C LYS A 306 16.54 6.98 16.41
N THR A 307 16.93 8.15 15.92
CA THR A 307 18.33 8.37 15.52
C THR A 307 19.27 8.15 16.71
N GLY A 308 20.41 7.49 16.45
CA GLY A 308 21.38 7.12 17.50
C GLY A 308 21.05 5.84 18.28
N SER A 309 19.88 5.22 18.08
CA SER A 309 19.50 3.98 18.77
C SER A 309 20.26 2.73 18.31
N GLY A 310 21.28 2.88 17.45
CA GLY A 310 22.17 1.78 17.05
C GLY A 310 21.60 0.80 16.01
N LYS A 311 20.55 1.18 15.26
CA LYS A 311 19.95 0.36 14.18
C LYS A 311 20.97 -0.12 13.16
N THR A 312 21.64 0.82 12.50
CA THR A 312 22.62 0.54 11.44
C THR A 312 23.84 -0.22 11.97
N SER A 313 24.30 0.08 13.18
CA SER A 313 25.37 -0.66 13.85
C SER A 313 24.98 -2.11 14.14
N LEU A 314 23.76 -2.34 14.63
CA LEU A 314 23.21 -3.69 14.83
C LEU A 314 23.13 -4.45 13.51
N MET A 315 22.69 -3.80 12.44
CA MET A 315 22.63 -4.44 11.11
C MET A 315 24.02 -4.84 10.61
N ASN A 316 25.02 -3.97 10.75
CA ASN A 316 26.42 -4.32 10.45
C ASN A 316 26.94 -5.49 11.29
N ALA A 317 26.57 -5.56 12.57
CA ALA A 317 26.92 -6.69 13.44
C ALA A 317 26.26 -8.00 12.95
N VAL A 318 24.98 -7.95 12.55
CA VAL A 318 24.29 -9.11 11.94
C VAL A 318 24.97 -9.50 10.63
N LEU A 319 25.36 -8.54 9.78
CA LEU A 319 26.11 -8.79 8.55
C LEU A 319 27.50 -9.39 8.79
N GLY A 320 28.05 -9.24 10.00
CA GLY A 320 29.42 -9.60 10.35
C GLY A 320 30.47 -8.70 9.68
N ARG A 321 30.08 -7.57 9.10
CA ARG A 321 30.97 -6.64 8.39
C ARG A 321 30.41 -5.21 8.37
N PRO A 322 31.26 -4.16 8.38
CA PRO A 322 30.81 -2.77 8.37
C PRO A 322 30.49 -2.33 6.93
N LEU A 323 29.26 -2.60 6.48
CA LEU A 323 28.80 -2.26 5.13
C LEU A 323 28.01 -0.95 5.09
N LEU A 324 27.06 -0.80 6.01
CA LEU A 324 26.26 0.41 6.12
C LEU A 324 27.05 1.47 6.90
N PRO A 325 27.00 2.76 6.52
CA PRO A 325 27.64 3.80 7.29
C PRO A 325 26.92 3.97 8.62
N ALA A 326 27.63 3.70 9.71
CA ALA A 326 27.19 3.96 11.06
C ALA A 326 28.19 4.92 11.72
N GLU A 327 27.71 6.04 12.23
CA GLU A 327 28.50 6.98 13.02
C GLU A 327 27.91 7.11 14.43
N ASP A 328 28.78 7.27 15.42
CA ASP A 328 28.38 7.48 16.83
C ASP A 328 28.22 8.96 17.18
N THR A 329 28.12 9.83 16.18
CA THR A 329 28.05 11.29 16.37
C THR A 329 26.68 11.78 16.84
N GLY A 330 25.71 10.88 17.01
CA GLY A 330 24.31 11.22 17.28
C GLY A 330 23.58 11.84 16.09
N LYS A 331 24.27 12.01 14.95
CA LYS A 331 23.69 12.52 13.71
C LYS A 331 22.96 11.43 12.95
N ALA A 332 21.95 11.87 12.21
CA ALA A 332 21.08 10.99 11.46
C ALA A 332 21.76 10.54 10.16
N VAL A 333 22.32 9.33 10.17
CA VAL A 333 23.09 8.82 9.03
C VAL A 333 22.16 8.31 7.92
N THR A 334 21.11 7.53 8.21
CA THR A 334 20.25 6.85 7.20
C THR A 334 19.19 7.73 6.54
N SER A 335 19.48 8.29 5.35
CA SER A 335 18.54 9.21 4.67
C SER A 335 17.44 8.53 3.84
N ALA A 336 17.64 7.29 3.43
CA ALA A 336 16.73 6.56 2.56
C ALA A 336 16.48 5.15 3.10
N VAL A 337 15.37 4.54 2.69
CA VAL A 337 15.07 3.16 3.04
C VAL A 337 16.11 2.25 2.42
N THR A 338 16.87 1.54 3.24
CA THR A 338 17.95 0.67 2.77
C THR A 338 17.58 -0.78 3.03
N GLU A 339 17.37 -1.54 1.97
CA GLU A 339 17.08 -2.96 2.01
C GLU A 339 18.34 -3.78 1.79
N LEU A 340 18.56 -4.78 2.64
CA LEU A 340 19.63 -5.76 2.52
C LEU A 340 19.04 -7.11 2.14
N PHE A 341 19.63 -7.73 1.11
CA PHE A 341 19.22 -9.02 0.60
C PHE A 341 20.42 -9.97 0.46
N HIS A 342 20.27 -11.20 0.96
CA HIS A 342 21.27 -12.25 0.78
C HIS A 342 21.21 -12.82 -0.64
N ASP A 343 22.30 -12.67 -1.39
CA ASP A 343 22.44 -13.20 -2.72
C ASP A 343 23.71 -14.07 -2.83
N PRO A 344 23.58 -15.41 -2.79
CA PRO A 344 24.72 -16.32 -2.84
C PRO A 344 25.39 -16.38 -4.23
N SER A 345 24.78 -15.77 -5.27
CA SER A 345 25.39 -15.70 -6.60
C SER A 345 26.47 -14.61 -6.69
N ILE A 346 26.48 -13.67 -5.74
CA ILE A 346 27.51 -12.64 -5.63
C ILE A 346 28.72 -13.25 -4.91
N GLN A 347 29.92 -13.00 -5.43
CA GLN A 347 31.17 -13.46 -4.79
C GLN A 347 31.29 -12.94 -3.35
N ASP A 348 31.94 -13.69 -2.46
CA ASP A 348 32.17 -13.19 -1.11
C ASP A 348 33.01 -11.90 -1.13
N GLY A 349 32.61 -10.93 -0.30
CA GLY A 349 33.14 -9.57 -0.31
C GLY A 349 32.51 -8.65 -1.34
N GLY A 350 31.91 -9.20 -2.40
CA GLY A 350 31.22 -8.42 -3.43
C GLY A 350 29.87 -7.89 -2.96
N VAL A 351 29.52 -6.70 -3.45
CA VAL A 351 28.25 -6.02 -3.14
C VAL A 351 27.68 -5.40 -4.40
N VAL A 352 26.36 -5.53 -4.59
CA VAL A 352 25.63 -4.86 -5.67
C VAL A 352 24.63 -3.91 -5.04
N ILE A 353 24.74 -2.62 -5.36
CA ILE A 353 23.86 -1.57 -4.87
C ILE A 353 22.98 -1.10 -6.00
N THR A 354 21.69 -1.01 -5.74
CA THR A 354 20.68 -0.50 -6.67
C THR A 354 20.00 0.69 -6.01
N VAL A 355 20.19 1.88 -6.58
CA VAL A 355 19.55 3.10 -6.08
C VAL A 355 18.31 3.38 -6.91
N SER A 356 17.18 3.53 -6.22
CA SER A 356 15.91 3.97 -6.78
C SER A 356 15.67 5.41 -6.36
N GLU A 357 15.52 6.29 -7.35
CA GLU A 357 15.06 7.65 -7.14
C GLU A 357 13.54 7.69 -7.07
N CYS A 358 13.00 8.79 -6.56
CA CYS A 358 11.58 8.95 -6.39
C CYS A 358 10.87 9.14 -7.73
N SER A 359 9.68 8.57 -7.85
CA SER A 359 8.83 8.83 -9.01
C SER A 359 8.34 10.27 -9.04
N LEU A 360 7.75 10.70 -10.17
CA LEU A 360 7.13 12.03 -10.26
C LEU A 360 5.99 12.20 -9.26
N ASP A 361 5.23 11.14 -9.00
CA ASP A 361 4.13 11.17 -8.03
C ASP A 361 4.66 11.24 -6.58
N GLU A 362 5.70 10.48 -6.27
CA GLU A 362 6.39 10.58 -4.98
C GLU A 362 7.02 11.98 -4.79
N TRP A 363 7.51 12.58 -5.86
CA TRP A 363 8.02 13.95 -5.83
C TRP A 363 6.91 14.96 -5.52
N LYS A 364 5.73 14.86 -6.14
CA LYS A 364 4.59 15.76 -5.85
C LYS A 364 4.22 15.75 -4.37
N ASP A 365 4.20 14.57 -3.75
CA ASP A 365 3.96 14.43 -2.31
C ASP A 365 5.07 15.10 -1.48
N LYS A 366 6.34 14.91 -1.86
CA LYS A 366 7.49 15.54 -1.18
C LYS A 366 7.45 17.06 -1.34
N LYS A 367 7.16 17.57 -2.54
CA LYS A 367 7.01 19.00 -2.84
C LYS A 367 5.92 19.61 -1.98
N ARG A 368 4.77 18.95 -1.82
CA ARG A 368 3.69 19.42 -0.91
C ARG A 368 4.18 19.62 0.51
N MET A 369 4.95 18.66 1.03
CA MET A 369 5.55 18.77 2.36
C MET A 369 6.56 19.93 2.45
N LEU A 370 7.44 20.07 1.45
CA LEU A 370 8.43 21.13 1.40
C LEU A 370 7.81 22.54 1.32
N VAL A 371 6.78 22.70 0.49
CA VAL A 371 6.04 23.97 0.37
C VAL A 371 5.35 24.32 1.68
N SER A 372 4.72 23.35 2.35
CA SER A 372 4.10 23.55 3.67
C SER A 372 5.11 24.01 4.74
N VAL A 373 6.33 23.45 4.73
CA VAL A 373 7.43 23.88 5.60
C VAL A 373 7.84 25.33 5.31
N MET A 374 7.94 25.71 4.03
CA MET A 374 8.29 27.09 3.63
C MET A 374 7.20 28.11 3.98
N GLN A 375 5.93 27.70 3.99
CA GLN A 375 4.79 28.56 4.31
C GLN A 375 4.56 28.75 5.81
N GLY A 376 5.23 27.95 6.65
CA GLY A 376 5.04 28.00 8.10
C GLY A 376 3.73 27.36 8.57
N ASP A 377 3.01 26.64 7.68
CA ASP A 377 1.79 25.90 8.00
C ASP A 377 2.07 24.61 8.81
N PHE A 378 3.30 24.47 9.31
CA PHE A 378 3.77 23.27 9.96
C PHE A 378 3.72 23.40 11.48
N SER A 379 3.04 22.47 12.14
CA SER A 379 2.89 22.48 13.61
C SER A 379 4.22 22.19 14.32
N GLU A 380 4.59 23.04 15.30
CA GLU A 380 5.76 22.83 16.18
C GLU A 380 5.71 21.50 16.97
N ASP A 381 4.54 20.88 17.09
CA ASP A 381 4.30 19.60 17.80
C ASP A 381 5.07 18.39 17.21
N ALA A 382 5.72 18.54 16.05
CA ALA A 382 6.52 17.46 15.47
C ALA A 382 7.88 17.27 16.18
N GLY A 383 8.32 18.19 17.05
CA GLY A 383 9.60 18.08 17.75
C GLY A 383 10.82 18.23 16.84
N VAL A 384 10.63 18.87 15.69
CA VAL A 384 11.64 19.09 14.65
C VAL A 384 12.14 20.53 14.73
N ALA A 385 13.44 20.74 14.59
CA ALA A 385 14.01 22.09 14.41
C ALA A 385 13.55 22.63 13.05
N VAL A 386 12.58 23.54 13.06
CA VAL A 386 11.94 24.11 11.86
C VAL A 386 12.99 24.74 10.96
N GLU A 387 14.04 25.34 11.52
CA GLU A 387 15.11 26.01 10.79
C GLU A 387 15.93 25.04 9.92
N GLU A 388 16.25 23.84 10.42
CA GLU A 388 17.00 22.83 9.65
C GLU A 388 16.17 22.32 8.47
N MET A 389 14.86 22.13 8.68
CA MET A 389 13.95 21.71 7.63
C MET A 389 13.72 22.80 6.58
N GLN A 390 13.64 24.06 6.99
CA GLN A 390 13.55 25.19 6.07
C GLN A 390 14.80 25.28 5.19
N GLU A 391 16.00 25.08 5.76
CA GLU A 391 17.24 25.07 4.98
C GLU A 391 17.24 23.93 3.93
N VAL A 392 16.78 22.73 4.31
CA VAL A 392 16.65 21.61 3.37
C VAL A 392 15.60 21.90 2.29
N ALA A 393 14.44 22.44 2.68
CA ALA A 393 13.37 22.81 1.77
C ALA A 393 13.82 23.86 0.75
N GLU A 394 14.51 24.90 1.22
CA GLU A 394 15.06 25.97 0.39
C GLU A 394 16.01 25.40 -0.67
N ILE A 395 16.99 24.58 -0.26
CA ILE A 395 17.95 23.98 -1.19
C ILE A 395 17.25 23.08 -2.23
N VAL A 396 16.30 22.25 -1.80
CA VAL A 396 15.62 21.30 -2.70
C VAL A 396 14.70 22.01 -3.67
N LEU A 397 13.91 22.98 -3.20
CA LEU A 397 13.01 23.77 -4.04
C LEU A 397 13.79 24.69 -4.99
N GLN A 398 14.92 25.25 -4.56
CA GLN A 398 15.79 26.04 -5.44
C GLN A 398 16.37 25.21 -6.58
N VAL A 399 16.65 23.92 -6.35
CA VAL A 399 17.14 23.02 -7.40
C VAL A 399 16.00 22.54 -8.30
N ALA A 400 14.81 22.28 -7.74
CA ALA A 400 13.66 21.87 -8.52
C ALA A 400 13.10 23.00 -9.40
N CYS A 401 13.03 24.22 -8.85
CA CYS A 401 12.41 25.40 -9.44
C CYS A 401 13.39 26.60 -9.44
N PRO A 402 14.49 26.55 -10.21
CA PRO A 402 15.57 27.54 -10.15
C PRO A 402 15.14 28.97 -10.48
N ASP A 403 14.09 29.14 -11.28
CA ASP A 403 13.56 30.44 -11.70
C ASP A 403 12.58 31.06 -10.69
N THR A 404 12.28 30.36 -9.59
CA THR A 404 11.36 30.82 -8.55
C THR A 404 12.08 30.82 -7.20
N GLU A 405 11.95 31.92 -6.45
CA GLU A 405 12.48 31.97 -5.08
C GLU A 405 11.81 30.87 -4.23
N PRO A 406 12.54 30.10 -3.40
CA PRO A 406 11.96 28.97 -2.66
C PRO A 406 10.75 29.33 -1.79
N SER A 407 10.67 30.54 -1.24
CA SER A 407 9.52 31.02 -0.45
C SER A 407 8.27 31.33 -1.32
N ALA A 408 8.49 31.62 -2.60
CA ALA A 408 7.45 31.89 -3.59
C ALA A 408 6.94 30.63 -4.30
N VAL A 409 7.63 29.49 -4.16
CA VAL A 409 7.20 28.22 -4.75
C VAL A 409 5.84 27.81 -4.17
N ARG A 410 4.97 27.33 -5.06
CA ARG A 410 3.63 26.79 -4.80
C ARG A 410 3.53 25.38 -5.39
N LEU A 411 2.43 24.69 -5.12
CA LEU A 411 2.23 23.31 -5.61
C LEU A 411 2.19 23.24 -7.14
N ASP A 412 1.58 24.25 -7.76
CA ASP A 412 1.41 24.47 -9.20
C ASP A 412 2.65 25.05 -9.90
N THR A 413 3.66 25.53 -9.15
CA THR A 413 4.92 26.03 -9.73
C THR A 413 5.63 24.92 -10.50
N LEU A 414 5.79 25.07 -11.81
CA LEU A 414 6.43 24.05 -12.64
C LEU A 414 7.89 23.82 -12.25
N GLU A 415 8.28 22.56 -12.13
CA GLU A 415 9.69 22.19 -11.99
C GLU A 415 10.46 22.46 -13.29
N SER A 416 11.75 22.70 -13.18
CA SER A 416 12.61 22.83 -14.35
C SER A 416 12.63 21.53 -15.17
N ASP A 417 12.68 21.70 -16.49
CA ASP A 417 12.85 20.61 -17.45
C ASP A 417 14.01 19.67 -17.10
N GLU A 418 15.13 20.23 -16.61
CA GLU A 418 16.30 19.43 -16.21
C GLU A 418 15.97 18.54 -15.02
N PHE A 419 15.26 19.07 -14.02
CA PHE A 419 14.84 18.33 -12.84
C PHE A 419 13.82 17.24 -13.19
N VAL A 420 12.82 17.55 -14.02
CA VAL A 420 11.83 16.55 -14.50
C VAL A 420 12.51 15.47 -15.34
N ARG A 421 13.44 15.84 -16.24
CA ARG A 421 14.24 14.87 -17.01
C ARG A 421 15.10 13.99 -16.13
N ARG A 422 15.64 14.53 -15.03
CA ARG A 422 16.37 13.75 -14.03
C ARG A 422 15.45 12.72 -13.37
N LEU A 423 14.30 13.14 -12.85
CA LEU A 423 13.34 12.22 -12.21
C LEU A 423 12.80 11.14 -13.18
N THR A 424 12.41 11.55 -14.39
CA THR A 424 11.82 10.64 -15.39
C THR A 424 12.88 9.76 -16.06
N GLY A 425 14.08 10.29 -16.33
CA GLY A 425 15.21 9.54 -16.87
C GLY A 425 15.80 8.54 -15.88
N SER A 426 15.63 8.79 -14.58
CA SER A 426 16.07 7.92 -13.48
C SER A 426 15.12 6.76 -13.18
N SER A 427 14.06 6.57 -13.98
CA SER A 427 13.11 5.46 -13.81
C SER A 427 13.78 4.09 -13.87
N GLN A 428 14.98 3.97 -14.45
CA GLN A 428 15.76 2.74 -14.39
C GLN A 428 16.67 2.74 -13.15
N PRO A 429 16.54 1.74 -12.26
CA PRO A 429 17.41 1.61 -11.11
C PRO A 429 18.88 1.56 -11.55
N THR A 430 19.72 2.38 -10.92
CA THR A 430 21.16 2.37 -11.24
C THR A 430 21.83 1.25 -10.45
N HIS A 431 22.29 0.22 -11.16
CA HIS A 431 23.02 -0.91 -10.57
C HIS A 431 24.52 -0.62 -10.54
N GLN A 432 25.12 -0.75 -9.36
CA GLN A 432 26.55 -0.55 -9.16
C GLN A 432 27.14 -1.77 -8.47
N HIS A 433 28.23 -2.26 -9.04
CA HIS A 433 28.93 -3.46 -8.57
C HIS A 433 30.23 -3.04 -7.89
N PHE A 434 30.41 -3.50 -6.66
CA PHE A 434 31.59 -3.26 -5.84
C PHE A 434 32.26 -4.60 -5.53
N GLN A 435 33.58 -4.62 -5.61
CA GLN A 435 34.36 -5.80 -5.28
C GLN A 435 34.62 -5.92 -3.78
N SER A 436 34.48 -4.82 -3.03
CA SER A 436 34.70 -4.75 -1.60
C SER A 436 33.53 -4.07 -0.88
N ALA A 437 33.29 -4.47 0.37
CA ALA A 437 32.31 -3.83 1.24
C ALA A 437 32.74 -2.40 1.65
N GLU A 438 34.04 -2.11 1.66
CA GLU A 438 34.56 -0.78 2.00
C GLU A 438 34.24 0.24 0.91
N ASP A 439 34.44 -0.11 -0.36
CA ASP A 439 34.09 0.76 -1.50
C ASP A 439 32.57 0.96 -1.56
N ALA A 440 31.80 -0.10 -1.34
CA ALA A 440 30.34 -0.05 -1.26
C ALA A 440 29.88 0.87 -0.12
N ARG A 441 30.50 0.75 1.06
CA ARG A 441 30.22 1.62 2.21
C ARG A 441 30.55 3.07 1.92
N LYS A 442 31.70 3.34 1.29
CA LYS A 442 32.09 4.69 0.90
C LYS A 442 31.09 5.28 -0.09
N PHE A 443 30.67 4.49 -1.08
CA PHE A 443 29.62 4.89 -2.01
C PHE A 443 28.29 5.20 -1.31
N LEU A 444 27.86 4.36 -0.36
CA LEU A 444 26.67 4.63 0.45
C LEU A 444 26.85 5.91 1.26
N ALA A 445 27.99 6.09 1.93
CA ALA A 445 28.31 7.29 2.68
C ALA A 445 28.19 8.55 1.80
N ASP A 446 28.84 8.54 0.64
CA ASP A 446 28.91 9.68 -0.26
C ASP A 446 27.55 10.00 -0.93
N ARG A 447 26.78 8.98 -1.33
CA ARG A 447 25.59 9.17 -2.19
C ARG A 447 24.26 9.08 -1.45
N VAL A 448 24.21 8.34 -0.34
CA VAL A 448 22.98 7.99 0.39
C VAL A 448 23.00 8.59 1.79
N HIS A 449 24.16 8.84 2.39
CA HIS A 449 24.24 9.25 3.79
C HIS A 449 24.95 10.62 3.93
N LEU A 450 24.26 11.67 3.48
CA LEU A 450 24.41 13.11 3.81
C LEU A 450 25.75 13.54 4.45
N ALA A 451 26.80 13.74 3.64
CA ALA A 451 28.02 14.41 4.09
C ALA A 451 28.12 15.87 3.62
N ASN A 452 27.57 16.26 2.45
CA ASN A 452 27.70 17.63 1.92
C ASN A 452 26.37 18.28 1.45
N SER A 453 26.38 19.60 1.22
CA SER A 453 25.19 20.41 0.87
C SER A 453 24.55 20.05 -0.47
N GLN A 454 25.32 19.63 -1.48
CA GLN A 454 24.76 19.10 -2.74
C GLN A 454 24.15 17.69 -2.55
N ASP A 455 24.60 16.93 -1.55
CA ASP A 455 24.08 15.59 -1.25
C ASP A 455 22.68 15.66 -0.61
N ARG A 456 22.28 16.84 -0.08
CA ARG A 456 20.95 17.05 0.51
C ARG A 456 19.82 16.80 -0.48
N VAL A 457 19.96 17.29 -1.71
CA VAL A 457 18.95 17.05 -2.76
C VAL A 457 18.87 15.57 -3.10
N GLN A 458 20.01 14.91 -3.30
CA GLN A 458 20.02 13.48 -3.61
C GLN A 458 19.40 12.64 -2.50
N SER A 459 19.62 13.02 -1.23
CA SER A 459 19.02 12.36 -0.07
C SER A 459 17.49 12.42 -0.08
N VAL A 460 16.93 13.54 -0.55
CA VAL A 460 15.48 13.75 -0.67
C VAL A 460 14.91 13.03 -1.88
N LEU A 461 15.66 12.97 -2.98
CA LEU A 461 15.21 12.28 -4.20
C LEU A 461 15.35 10.76 -4.10
N THR A 462 16.26 10.25 -3.28
CA THR A 462 16.44 8.80 -3.14
C THR A 462 15.28 8.21 -2.34
N SER A 463 14.46 7.37 -2.97
CA SER A 463 13.33 6.71 -2.32
C SER A 463 13.77 5.44 -1.59
N ARG A 464 14.62 4.64 -2.24
CA ARG A 464 15.01 3.31 -1.78
C ARG A 464 16.39 2.91 -2.29
N VAL A 465 17.12 2.17 -1.47
CA VAL A 465 18.41 1.59 -1.80
C VAL A 465 18.34 0.09 -1.55
N LEU A 466 18.54 -0.72 -2.58
CA LEU A 466 18.62 -2.18 -2.46
C LEU A 466 20.08 -2.62 -2.53
N VAL A 467 20.55 -3.26 -1.48
CA VAL A 467 21.91 -3.76 -1.31
C VAL A 467 21.87 -5.29 -1.31
N ARG A 468 22.53 -5.89 -2.29
CA ARG A 468 22.66 -7.34 -2.46
C ARG A 468 24.09 -7.75 -2.21
N GLY A 469 24.28 -8.88 -1.55
CA GLY A 469 25.60 -9.47 -1.36
C GLY A 469 25.50 -10.83 -0.70
N ASN A 470 26.63 -11.53 -0.64
CA ASN A 470 26.69 -12.82 0.03
C ASN A 470 26.76 -12.63 1.56
N PHE A 471 25.59 -12.43 2.16
CA PHE A 471 25.42 -12.18 3.60
C PHE A 471 24.83 -13.42 4.29
N PRO A 472 25.63 -14.45 4.63
CA PRO A 472 25.10 -15.74 5.12
C PRO A 472 24.29 -15.65 6.41
N ASN A 473 24.44 -14.55 7.16
CA ASN A 473 23.72 -14.28 8.39
C ASN A 473 22.31 -13.68 8.17
N ILE A 474 22.00 -13.20 6.96
CA ILE A 474 20.65 -12.81 6.59
C ILE A 474 19.92 -14.06 6.09
N PRO A 475 18.68 -14.34 6.52
CA PRO A 475 17.90 -15.44 5.96
C PRO A 475 17.77 -15.32 4.44
N LYS A 476 17.94 -16.43 3.72
CA LYS A 476 17.89 -16.46 2.25
C LYS A 476 16.60 -15.88 1.67
N ASP A 477 15.52 -16.04 2.42
CA ASP A 477 14.18 -15.66 2.00
C ASP A 477 13.65 -14.51 2.86
N ALA A 478 14.50 -13.56 3.27
CA ALA A 478 14.08 -12.36 3.99
C ALA A 478 14.83 -11.11 3.52
N ILE A 479 14.22 -9.96 3.72
CA ILE A 479 14.83 -8.64 3.48
C ILE A 479 14.95 -7.92 4.82
N MET A 480 16.17 -7.53 5.19
CA MET A 480 16.36 -6.64 6.33
C MET A 480 16.27 -5.21 5.84
N VAL A 481 15.54 -4.35 6.56
CA VAL A 481 15.28 -2.97 6.14
C VAL A 481 15.79 -2.01 7.22
N ASP A 482 16.79 -1.20 6.88
CA ASP A 482 17.18 -0.03 7.67
C ASP A 482 16.27 1.12 7.29
N LEU A 483 15.46 1.58 8.24
CA LEU A 483 14.61 2.74 8.07
C LEU A 483 15.30 3.97 8.67
N PRO A 484 15.11 5.15 8.06
CA PRO A 484 15.42 6.41 8.74
C PRO A 484 14.82 6.46 10.15
N GLY A 485 15.43 7.24 11.05
CA GLY A 485 14.87 7.42 12.38
C GLY A 485 13.44 7.93 12.29
N LEU A 486 12.51 7.37 13.05
CA LEU A 486 11.10 7.82 13.03
C LEU A 486 10.87 9.07 13.91
N GLU A 487 11.93 9.53 14.59
CA GLU A 487 12.04 10.83 15.24
C GLU A 487 13.19 11.62 14.59
N ASP A 488 13.37 11.46 13.28
CA ASP A 488 14.35 12.27 12.57
C ASP A 488 13.94 13.75 12.62
N SER A 489 14.90 14.65 12.79
CA SER A 489 14.64 16.08 12.56
C SER A 489 14.22 16.31 11.11
N ASN A 490 14.57 15.42 10.18
CA ASN A 490 14.10 15.50 8.81
C ASN A 490 12.74 14.81 8.60
N LEU A 491 11.69 15.60 8.42
CA LEU A 491 10.32 15.12 8.21
C LEU A 491 10.13 14.31 6.93
N LEU A 492 10.88 14.65 5.87
CA LEU A 492 10.83 13.86 4.63
C LEU A 492 11.32 12.44 4.88
N ARG A 493 12.35 12.29 5.72
CA ARG A 493 12.87 10.97 6.10
C ARG A 493 11.87 10.20 6.96
N SER A 494 11.26 10.86 7.93
CA SER A 494 10.24 10.25 8.80
C SER A 494 9.00 9.82 7.99
N SER A 495 8.52 10.64 7.06
CA SER A 495 7.34 10.30 6.23
C SER A 495 7.62 9.18 5.23
N VAL A 496 8.81 9.13 4.63
CA VAL A 496 9.23 8.00 3.79
C VAL A 496 9.31 6.72 4.61
N ALA A 497 9.87 6.79 5.83
CA ALA A 497 9.95 5.65 6.73
C ALA A 497 8.55 5.16 7.14
N GLU A 498 7.64 6.05 7.53
CA GLU A 498 6.24 5.74 7.89
C GLU A 498 5.48 5.11 6.71
N ARG A 499 5.55 5.72 5.52
CA ARG A 499 4.88 5.18 4.32
C ARG A 499 5.42 3.80 3.95
N TYR A 500 6.74 3.63 3.94
CA TYR A 500 7.33 2.33 3.64
C TYR A 500 6.90 1.29 4.67
N PHE A 501 6.89 1.70 5.94
CA PHE A 501 6.50 0.84 7.04
C PHE A 501 5.06 0.35 6.91
N ASP A 502 4.11 1.25 6.64
CA ASP A 502 2.68 0.90 6.49
C ASP A 502 2.42 -0.04 5.29
N LEU A 503 3.15 0.15 4.20
CA LEU A 503 2.94 -0.61 2.96
C LEU A 503 3.65 -1.96 2.94
N TYR A 504 4.84 -2.05 3.53
CA TYR A 504 5.75 -3.17 3.28
C TYR A 504 6.22 -3.90 4.53
N CYS A 505 6.06 -3.34 5.75
CA CYS A 505 6.57 -3.99 6.95
C CYS A 505 5.74 -5.23 7.33
N ASN A 506 6.39 -6.39 7.42
CA ASN A 506 5.79 -7.61 7.96
C ASN A 506 6.31 -7.94 9.36
N HIS A 507 7.57 -7.57 9.66
CA HIS A 507 8.19 -7.81 10.96
C HIS A 507 8.87 -6.51 11.43
N ALA A 508 8.61 -6.11 12.67
CA ALA A 508 9.13 -4.87 13.23
C ALA A 508 10.12 -5.14 14.39
N TRP A 509 11.34 -4.61 14.28
CA TRP A 509 12.39 -4.73 15.28
C TRP A 509 12.69 -3.37 15.89
N PHE A 510 12.19 -3.14 17.11
CA PHE A 510 12.35 -1.87 17.83
C PHE A 510 13.71 -1.80 18.52
N CYS A 511 14.62 -1.05 17.92
CA CYS A 511 15.95 -0.78 18.47
C CYS A 511 15.90 0.41 19.43
N LEU A 512 16.15 0.15 20.71
CA LEU A 512 16.24 1.15 21.76
C LEU A 512 17.62 1.09 22.41
N ALA A 513 18.33 2.22 22.49
CA ALA A 513 19.57 2.27 23.24
C ALA A 513 19.31 1.96 24.72
N LYS A 514 20.23 1.24 25.37
CA LYS A 514 20.09 0.86 26.79
C LYS A 514 19.92 2.05 27.73
N ALA A 515 20.52 3.20 27.42
CA ALA A 515 20.39 4.44 28.21
C ALA A 515 18.98 5.07 28.17
N GLU A 516 18.12 4.68 27.21
CA GLU A 516 16.77 5.21 27.08
C GLU A 516 15.82 4.52 28.05
N ASN A 517 15.63 5.16 29.21
CA ASN A 517 15.10 4.51 30.40
C ASN A 517 13.57 4.38 30.48
N ARG A 518 12.78 4.82 29.49
CA ARG A 518 11.32 4.80 29.57
C ARG A 518 10.63 4.63 28.21
N ILE A 519 10.30 3.38 27.90
CA ILE A 519 9.48 3.02 26.73
C ILE A 519 8.09 3.67 26.82
N SER A 520 7.47 3.58 27.99
CA SER A 520 6.10 4.05 28.23
C SER A 520 5.94 5.57 28.15
N SER A 521 7.03 6.35 28.23
CA SER A 521 6.98 7.82 28.07
C SER A 521 7.69 8.32 26.82
N ASN A 522 8.21 7.41 25.97
CA ASN A 522 8.84 7.82 24.72
C ASN A 522 7.75 8.06 23.67
N ALA A 523 7.53 9.33 23.31
CA ALA A 523 6.48 9.75 22.40
C ALA A 523 6.63 9.12 21.00
N GLY A 524 7.85 9.00 20.47
CA GLY A 524 8.09 8.34 19.19
C GLY A 524 7.81 6.86 19.24
N VAL A 525 8.21 6.14 20.29
CA VAL A 525 7.84 4.73 20.45
C VAL A 525 6.32 4.59 20.50
N GLN A 526 5.62 5.42 21.26
CA GLN A 526 4.14 5.41 21.27
C GLN A 526 3.53 5.74 19.90
N ARG A 527 4.13 6.66 19.13
CA ARG A 527 3.69 7.00 17.77
C ARG A 527 3.88 5.81 16.82
N GLN A 528 5.02 5.13 16.91
CA GLN A 528 5.35 3.93 16.12
C GLN A 528 4.44 2.75 16.44
N VAL A 529 4.17 2.50 17.73
CA VAL A 529 3.21 1.47 18.15
C VAL A 529 1.79 1.81 17.69
N ARG A 530 1.42 3.09 17.69
CA ARG A 530 0.15 3.54 17.11
C ARG A 530 0.07 3.34 15.61
N ALA A 531 1.12 3.67 14.85
CA ALA A 531 1.19 3.42 13.41
C ALA A 531 1.07 1.91 13.11
N LEU A 532 1.82 1.08 13.83
CA LEU A 532 1.78 -0.38 13.73
C LEU A 532 0.39 -0.97 13.91
N THR A 533 -0.29 -0.53 14.98
CA THR A 533 -1.61 -1.05 15.29
C THR A 533 -2.61 -0.65 14.22
N ARG A 534 -2.49 0.56 13.62
CA ARG A 534 -3.37 1.01 12.53
C ARG A 534 -3.15 0.26 11.22
N GLY A 535 -1.90 -0.07 10.88
CA GLY A 535 -1.52 -0.63 9.57
C GLY A 535 -1.88 -2.10 9.34
N GLY A 536 -2.29 -2.84 10.37
CA GLY A 536 -2.87 -4.19 10.25
C GLY A 536 -1.98 -5.33 9.73
N ASN A 537 -0.76 -5.05 9.24
CA ASN A 537 0.03 -6.02 8.44
C ASN A 537 1.30 -6.56 9.11
N VAL A 538 1.54 -6.26 10.39
CA VAL A 538 2.74 -6.73 11.09
C VAL A 538 2.47 -8.07 11.78
N ASP A 539 3.12 -9.11 11.26
CA ASP A 539 3.05 -10.47 11.78
C ASP A 539 3.72 -10.59 13.15
N ASN A 540 4.88 -9.94 13.33
CA ASN A 540 5.65 -10.07 14.55
C ASN A 540 6.37 -8.78 14.94
N VAL A 541 6.45 -8.54 16.25
CA VAL A 541 7.20 -7.44 16.84
C VAL A 541 8.27 -7.99 17.78
N LEU A 542 9.47 -7.43 17.69
CA LEU A 542 10.61 -7.73 18.55
C LEU A 542 11.17 -6.43 19.14
N LEU A 543 11.47 -6.45 20.45
CA LEU A 543 12.16 -5.35 21.12
C LEU A 543 13.65 -5.68 21.23
N VAL A 544 14.51 -4.81 20.70
CA VAL A 544 15.97 -4.97 20.71
C VAL A 544 16.62 -3.83 21.49
N ARG A 545 17.30 -4.15 22.58
CA ARG A 545 18.14 -3.21 23.32
C ARG A 545 19.55 -3.20 22.79
N THR A 546 19.88 -2.13 22.10
CA THR A 546 21.22 -1.89 21.58
C THR A 546 22.10 -1.25 22.64
N ARG A 547 23.43 -1.23 22.40
CA ARG A 547 24.44 -0.72 23.34
C ARG A 547 24.32 -1.39 24.71
N ALA A 548 24.05 -2.70 24.72
CA ALA A 548 23.83 -3.42 25.97
C ALA A 548 25.10 -3.47 26.85
N ASP A 549 26.26 -3.24 26.24
CA ASP A 549 27.56 -3.08 26.87
C ASP A 549 27.73 -1.75 27.63
N GLU A 550 26.98 -0.70 27.30
CA GLU A 550 26.98 0.58 28.01
C GLU A 550 26.17 0.50 29.33
N ALA A 551 26.62 1.19 30.38
CA ALA A 551 26.04 1.17 31.74
C ALA A 551 24.82 2.11 31.88
N PRO A 552 23.86 1.88 32.82
CA PRO A 552 24.00 1.14 34.06
C PRO A 552 23.32 -0.23 34.09
N LYS A 553 23.82 -1.07 35.00
CA LYS A 553 23.28 -2.37 35.40
C LYS A 553 21.85 -2.22 35.95
N LYS A 554 20.87 -2.04 35.07
CA LYS A 554 19.50 -2.44 35.40
C LYS A 554 19.53 -3.96 35.58
N GLY A 555 19.12 -4.43 36.76
CA GLY A 555 18.93 -5.87 36.97
C GLY A 555 17.85 -6.40 36.03
N ALA A 556 17.87 -7.71 35.75
CA ALA A 556 16.90 -8.37 34.86
C ALA A 556 15.44 -7.93 35.11
N ALA A 557 15.05 -7.78 36.38
CA ALA A 557 13.71 -7.34 36.76
C ALA A 557 13.27 -5.96 36.20
N ALA A 558 14.21 -5.03 35.99
CA ALA A 558 13.89 -3.74 35.40
C ALA A 558 13.68 -3.84 33.88
N LEU A 559 14.39 -4.76 33.22
CA LEU A 559 14.23 -5.04 31.80
C LEU A 559 12.92 -5.81 31.54
N ASP A 560 12.59 -6.77 32.40
CA ASP A 560 11.31 -7.48 32.36
C ASP A 560 10.13 -6.51 32.51
N ARG A 561 10.25 -5.53 33.42
CA ARG A 561 9.22 -4.50 33.58
C ARG A 561 9.06 -3.64 32.32
N GLU A 562 10.16 -3.23 31.69
CA GLU A 562 10.09 -2.45 30.43
C GLU A 562 9.50 -3.27 29.28
N HIS A 563 9.81 -4.55 29.23
CA HIS A 563 9.24 -5.48 28.27
C HIS A 563 7.72 -5.60 28.47
N GLU A 564 7.26 -5.77 29.71
CA GLU A 564 5.82 -5.78 30.03
C GLU A 564 5.16 -4.42 29.76
N ASP A 565 5.85 -3.31 30.01
CA ASP A 565 5.37 -1.96 29.65
C ASP A 565 5.19 -1.81 28.13
N PHE A 566 6.12 -2.33 27.33
CA PHE A 566 6.04 -2.32 25.88
C PHE A 566 4.88 -3.17 25.37
N LYS A 567 4.71 -4.40 25.87
CA LYS A 567 3.54 -5.24 25.59
C LYS A 567 2.22 -4.57 25.98
N GLY A 568 2.19 -3.94 27.15
CA GLY A 568 1.05 -3.19 27.65
C GLY A 568 0.67 -2.04 26.71
N LEU A 569 1.65 -1.34 26.15
CA LEU A 569 1.45 -0.27 25.18
C LEU A 569 0.77 -0.78 23.90
N PHE A 570 1.25 -1.89 23.32
CA PHE A 570 0.62 -2.51 22.15
C PHE A 570 -0.82 -2.96 22.43
N THR A 571 -1.02 -3.62 23.56
CA THR A 571 -2.34 -4.11 23.96
C THR A 571 -3.32 -2.94 24.15
N LYS A 572 -2.86 -1.84 24.73
CA LYS A 572 -3.66 -0.62 24.94
C LYS A 572 -4.05 0.04 23.61
N GLU A 573 -3.11 0.21 22.68
CA GLU A 573 -3.41 0.85 21.39
C GLU A 573 -4.34 -0.02 20.53
N ARG A 574 -4.19 -1.35 20.55
CA ARG A 574 -5.13 -2.25 19.86
C ARG A 574 -6.53 -2.20 20.49
N LYS A 575 -6.63 -2.17 21.82
CA LYS A 575 -7.93 -2.03 22.52
C LYS A 575 -8.64 -0.74 22.13
N LYS A 576 -7.90 0.37 21.97
CA LYS A 576 -8.48 1.64 21.50
C LYS A 576 -9.06 1.54 20.08
N GLN A 577 -8.48 0.69 19.22
CA GLN A 577 -8.97 0.49 17.86
C GLN A 577 -10.14 -0.49 17.78
N SER A 578 -10.19 -1.48 18.68
CA SER A 578 -11.33 -2.40 18.77
C SER A 578 -12.56 -1.77 19.42
N LEU A 579 -12.37 -0.69 20.18
CA LEU A 579 -13.49 0.07 20.74
C LEU A 579 -14.14 0.87 19.61
N PRO A 580 -15.46 0.77 19.41
CA PRO A 580 -16.16 1.62 18.46
C PRO A 580 -15.92 3.09 18.82
N PRO A 581 -15.86 4.01 17.84
CA PRO A 581 -15.71 5.43 18.09
C PRO A 581 -16.95 5.97 18.83
N SER A 582 -16.99 5.81 20.15
CA SER A 582 -18.10 6.28 20.98
C SER A 582 -17.93 7.78 21.26
N ALA A 583 -18.86 8.57 20.74
CA ALA A 583 -19.40 9.79 21.37
C ALA A 583 -18.41 10.62 22.21
N ALA A 584 -17.41 11.24 21.55
CA ALA A 584 -16.61 12.32 22.15
C ALA A 584 -17.34 13.68 22.09
N SER A 585 -18.63 13.71 21.75
CA SER A 585 -19.51 14.87 21.94
C SER A 585 -20.26 14.71 23.26
N GLY A 586 -19.94 15.56 24.23
CA GLY A 586 -20.52 15.53 25.57
C GLY A 586 -21.99 15.94 25.60
N GLU A 587 -22.89 14.96 25.49
CA GLU A 587 -24.26 15.09 25.97
C GLU A 587 -24.51 14.04 27.07
N GLU A 588 -24.88 14.54 28.26
CA GLU A 588 -25.34 13.71 29.36
C GLU A 588 -26.63 12.97 28.97
N PRO A 589 -26.75 11.65 29.20
CA PRO A 589 -28.00 10.95 28.93
C PRO A 589 -29.02 11.24 30.04
N PRO A 590 -30.33 11.35 29.71
CA PRO A 590 -31.36 11.58 30.69
C PRO A 590 -31.59 10.32 31.55
N ARG A 591 -31.72 10.54 32.85
CA ARG A 591 -32.06 9.52 33.85
C ARG A 591 -33.49 8.99 33.69
N SER A 592 -33.68 7.79 33.15
CA SER A 592 -34.83 6.91 33.42
C SER A 592 -34.60 5.56 32.70
N ARG A 593 -35.01 4.36 33.12
CA ARG A 593 -35.88 3.85 34.19
C ARG A 593 -35.49 2.37 34.38
N ARG A 594 -35.52 1.86 35.61
CA ARG A 594 -35.32 0.45 35.95
C ARG A 594 -36.31 -0.46 35.21
N ARG A 595 -35.80 -1.46 34.47
CA ARG A 595 -36.51 -2.71 34.22
C ARG A 595 -35.59 -3.89 34.54
N THR A 596 -36.07 -4.73 35.44
CA THR A 596 -35.51 -6.00 35.88
C THR A 596 -35.89 -7.10 34.89
N GLY A 597 -34.94 -7.94 34.45
CA GLY A 597 -35.29 -9.16 33.72
C GLY A 597 -34.11 -9.92 33.11
N VAL A 598 -33.65 -10.94 33.83
CA VAL A 598 -33.11 -12.24 33.38
C VAL A 598 -31.86 -12.22 32.47
N SER A 599 -30.71 -12.45 33.11
CA SER A 599 -29.43 -12.79 32.47
C SER A 599 -29.37 -14.27 32.08
N SER A 600 -29.18 -14.54 30.80
CA SER A 600 -28.64 -15.80 30.27
C SER A 600 -27.17 -15.56 29.95
N GLU A 601 -26.26 -16.03 30.81
CA GLU A 601 -24.81 -15.98 30.59
C GLU A 601 -24.41 -17.02 29.52
N ALA A 602 -24.18 -16.54 28.29
CA ALA A 602 -23.27 -17.21 27.36
C ALA A 602 -21.92 -16.49 27.44
N ALA A 603 -20.88 -17.22 27.84
CA ALA A 603 -19.53 -16.70 27.98
C ALA A 603 -18.99 -16.25 26.60
N PRO A 604 -18.46 -15.01 26.47
CA PRO A 604 -17.79 -14.60 25.25
C PRO A 604 -16.47 -15.38 25.10
N ALA A 605 -16.17 -15.78 23.86
CA ALA A 605 -14.92 -16.42 23.48
C ALA A 605 -13.70 -15.61 23.95
N SER A 606 -12.66 -16.30 24.42
CA SER A 606 -11.45 -15.74 25.01
C SER A 606 -10.68 -14.82 24.06
N PRO A 607 -10.26 -13.61 24.48
CA PRO A 607 -9.53 -12.63 23.65
C PRO A 607 -8.02 -12.95 23.50
N GLU A 608 -7.63 -14.21 23.38
CA GLU A 608 -6.23 -14.65 23.56
C GLU A 608 -5.33 -14.68 22.32
N GLU A 609 -5.80 -14.33 21.11
CA GLU A 609 -4.89 -14.14 19.97
C GLU A 609 -4.26 -12.73 19.97
N ALA A 610 -3.47 -12.48 21.03
CA ALA A 610 -2.49 -11.41 21.06
C ALA A 610 -1.48 -11.62 19.91
N MET A 611 -1.01 -10.54 19.27
CA MET A 611 0.07 -10.64 18.29
C MET A 611 1.25 -11.44 18.89
N PRO A 612 1.90 -12.33 18.14
CA PRO A 612 3.06 -13.05 18.63
C PRO A 612 4.21 -12.07 18.82
N PHE A 613 4.31 -11.54 20.03
CA PHE A 613 5.49 -10.82 20.49
C PHE A 613 6.62 -11.84 20.61
N LEU A 614 7.62 -11.75 19.72
CA LEU A 614 8.64 -12.79 19.59
C LEU A 614 9.63 -12.84 20.76
N GLY A 615 9.66 -11.78 21.56
CA GLY A 615 10.54 -11.67 22.72
C GLY A 615 11.33 -10.36 22.74
N TYR A 616 12.37 -10.39 23.55
CA TYR A 616 13.27 -9.28 23.77
C TYR A 616 14.72 -9.74 23.54
N ILE A 617 15.55 -8.88 22.97
CA ILE A 617 16.95 -9.14 22.68
C ILE A 617 17.81 -8.00 23.25
N GLN A 618 18.97 -8.33 23.79
CA GLN A 618 20.07 -7.40 24.02
C GLN A 618 21.13 -7.61 22.95
N ALA A 619 21.72 -6.53 22.45
CA ALA A 619 22.80 -6.59 21.48
C ALA A 619 24.00 -5.79 22.00
N THR A 620 25.14 -6.47 22.08
CA THR A 620 26.46 -5.89 22.44
C THR A 620 27.35 -5.81 21.21
N ALA A 621 28.25 -4.82 21.17
CA ALA A 621 29.24 -4.71 20.10
C ALA A 621 30.47 -5.63 20.28
N ASP A 622 30.69 -6.15 21.49
CA ASP A 622 31.85 -6.98 21.84
C ASP A 622 31.42 -8.45 22.10
N PRO A 623 31.72 -9.38 21.18
CA PRO A 623 31.43 -10.81 21.37
C PRO A 623 32.39 -11.54 22.33
N GLY A 624 33.46 -10.88 22.83
CA GLY A 624 34.56 -11.52 23.58
C GLY A 624 34.49 -11.45 25.12
N ALA A 625 33.44 -10.89 25.73
CA ALA A 625 33.35 -10.75 27.18
C ALA A 625 32.69 -11.99 27.85
N ASP A 626 33.47 -13.05 28.09
CA ASP A 626 32.99 -14.36 28.58
C ASP A 626 32.45 -14.41 30.04
N ASP A 627 32.55 -13.32 30.83
CA ASP A 627 32.25 -13.33 32.27
C ASP A 627 30.88 -12.76 32.68
N ARG A 628 29.91 -12.61 31.76
CA ARG A 628 28.59 -12.03 32.06
C ARG A 628 27.44 -13.05 31.99
N PRO A 629 26.56 -13.13 33.01
CA PRO A 629 25.45 -14.08 33.01
C PRO A 629 24.42 -13.74 31.93
N ALA A 630 24.27 -14.63 30.95
CA ALA A 630 23.25 -14.71 29.90
C ALA A 630 22.72 -13.34 29.39
N GLU A 631 23.63 -12.49 28.91
CA GLU A 631 23.30 -11.35 28.06
C GLU A 631 23.20 -11.85 26.61
N ILE A 632 22.12 -11.49 25.92
CA ILE A 632 21.68 -12.11 24.67
C ILE A 632 22.75 -11.94 23.58
N ARG A 633 23.20 -13.07 23.00
CA ARG A 633 24.25 -13.12 22.00
C ARG A 633 23.70 -12.84 20.60
N ILE A 634 24.54 -12.33 19.70
CA ILE A 634 24.20 -12.20 18.27
C ILE A 634 23.64 -13.52 17.69
N ASP A 635 24.08 -14.67 18.21
CA ASP A 635 23.57 -15.99 17.83
C ASP A 635 22.06 -16.14 18.07
N GLU A 636 21.50 -15.53 19.11
CA GLU A 636 20.05 -15.56 19.36
C GLU A 636 19.28 -14.69 18.36
N VAL A 637 19.86 -13.55 17.96
CA VAL A 637 19.34 -12.71 16.87
C VAL A 637 19.28 -13.53 15.58
N LEU A 638 20.38 -14.19 15.23
CA LEU A 638 20.49 -15.06 14.06
C LEU A 638 19.51 -16.23 14.13
N ARG A 639 19.34 -16.84 15.32
CA ARG A 639 18.36 -17.92 15.54
C ARG A 639 16.94 -17.44 15.27
N LYS A 640 16.54 -16.29 15.81
CA LYS A 640 15.21 -15.69 15.61
C LYS A 640 14.96 -15.31 14.15
N LEU A 641 15.98 -14.80 13.46
CA LEU A 641 15.92 -14.58 12.00
C LEU A 641 15.68 -15.88 11.23
N GLY A 642 16.36 -16.97 11.64
CA GLY A 642 16.14 -18.30 11.08
C GLY A 642 14.74 -18.86 11.38
N ASP A 643 14.19 -18.60 12.56
CA ASP A 643 12.81 -18.97 12.92
C ASP A 643 11.80 -18.26 12.01
N ILE A 644 11.95 -16.94 11.79
CA ILE A 644 11.11 -16.15 10.88
C ILE A 644 11.16 -16.71 9.46
N GLY A 645 12.37 -16.99 8.95
CA GLY A 645 12.54 -17.57 7.62
C GLY A 645 11.84 -18.93 7.47
N ARG A 646 11.91 -19.80 8.49
CA ARG A 646 11.21 -21.10 8.48
C ARG A 646 9.69 -20.95 8.49
N GLN A 647 9.15 -20.12 9.38
CA GLN A 647 7.71 -19.88 9.47
C GLN A 647 7.13 -19.37 8.13
N GLN A 648 7.87 -18.50 7.46
CA GLN A 648 7.43 -17.90 6.20
C GLN A 648 7.55 -18.87 5.04
N LEU A 649 8.60 -19.69 4.98
CA LEU A 649 8.69 -20.79 4.01
C LEU A 649 7.53 -21.79 4.18
N GLU A 650 7.08 -22.03 5.41
CA GLU A 650 5.96 -22.91 5.70
C GLU A 650 4.62 -22.29 5.28
N LYS A 651 4.39 -20.99 5.56
CA LYS A 651 3.25 -20.23 5.00
C LYS A 651 3.26 -20.28 3.47
N LEU A 652 4.44 -20.13 2.86
CA LEU A 652 4.62 -20.18 1.41
C LEU A 652 4.25 -21.53 0.83
N ARG A 653 4.76 -22.60 1.44
CA ARG A 653 4.45 -23.97 1.04
C ARG A 653 2.96 -24.21 1.14
N SER A 654 2.32 -23.77 2.22
CA SER A 654 0.86 -23.87 2.39
C SER A 654 0.11 -23.14 1.27
N LEU A 655 0.52 -21.91 0.93
CA LEU A 655 -0.11 -21.13 -0.15
C LEU A 655 0.11 -21.75 -1.53
N VAL A 656 1.31 -22.24 -1.83
CA VAL A 656 1.61 -22.93 -3.10
C VAL A 656 0.88 -24.26 -3.20
N CYS A 657 0.82 -25.04 -2.12
CA CYS A 657 0.04 -26.28 -2.06
C CYS A 657 -1.44 -25.99 -2.29
N GLY A 658 -2.02 -24.98 -1.63
CA GLY A 658 -3.42 -24.58 -1.84
C GLY A 658 -3.72 -23.96 -3.20
N LEU A 659 -2.72 -23.44 -3.92
CA LEU A 659 -2.86 -23.00 -5.32
C LEU A 659 -2.69 -24.15 -6.32
N TYR A 660 -2.02 -25.23 -5.92
CA TYR A 660 -1.76 -26.40 -6.75
C TYR A 660 -2.90 -27.43 -6.68
N GLU A 661 -3.46 -27.62 -5.48
CA GLU A 661 -4.72 -28.34 -5.24
C GLU A 661 -5.91 -27.64 -5.93
#